data_AF-A0A2H0YRB3-F1
#
_entry.id   AF-A0A2H0YRB3-F1
#
_cell.length_a   1.000
_cell.length_b   1.000
_cell.length_c   1.000
_cell.angle_alpha   90.00
_cell.angle_beta   90.00
_cell.angle_gamma   90.00
#
_symmetry.space_group_name_H-M   'P 1'
#
loop_
_entity.id
_entity.type
_entity.pdbx_description
1 polymer ?
#
loop_
_entity_poly.entity_id
_entity_poly.type
_entity_poly.pdbx_seq_one_letter_code
_entity_poly.pdbx_strand_id
1 'polypeptide(L)'
;GIWFDGSNIDTLTDSTIESSSFDGIRLSSSSDNIITNNVILNNSLGISFGPPTNSTNKIYNNNFVNNSTQIFIGVNDSGSNVFNLATPTGGNYWSNYDTPAEGCNDTNNDGFCDLPFFTGGPGKDNLPWTKKDGWLAPLNNPPTLSFPETGLYAGDGIDPNAGDTSTQFTFKVIYTDADNDPPSFINTFLFGHATTTIPMSVDTTAESALHDGNYANGEQYVSFWKREVVGLHYYTSEASDGSSAVRFPELPNVAGFPLEIKKPFTHKVALIPVRYIGEPSPFHSIGELKGKAVSVNEYYNQQSYGAVNIDIQFASDEWLLLDKRLEDYTETSNWWEKWERIREDAIQLSGINVDDYDAVIVIQPACMRSFANEIGGKKIITTEKDPYGVWAHELGHTSLFKFYDYYEETDYALSHGEIGNWGLMGRATLMNPTSPIMSANKVKAGWLQFNTISADGYGLYDIDFLTGLNSGGQANRYATKGGNTSYYIFEGRGPVDNVSEDYLMPSDGYCGWPYDYKLSEDKGVQLYKVTRGVNQLSGEPKIYSVPHPIMFLPDSWNKVTLTPSKSYIDEEAEVKFTAIEENGQFKIKITNFTPVKKKIISLINIFFESTLPSVIPEPLIAEENFDFDLHVSTPDGKMVGMDYQTQNYINQIEGVTTSGNIPGGGPEWISVPDDTFVYYTIDTTPAQKWSAETGVSIGKIFTTWQVITYDGLGQRQESSPIATEIELGAESALALKAEVNIDPSTINLNSSGKWITAYIELPQPYDVRKIKLDTVFLNRFIIAEQDQKYGFVKKPEVIDHDKDGIPELVVKFDRGRVIKMIGESSDQKRNTTRQQLELSGEVFYNQVPIPFSGEYQVVIKRSNP
;
A
#
# COMPACT_ATOMS: atom_id res chain seq x y z
N GLY A 1 -16.37 -72.42 17.72
CA GLY A 1 -16.98 -71.21 17.16
C GLY A 1 -18.25 -71.57 16.45
N ILE A 2 -18.22 -71.64 15.12
CA ILE A 2 -19.38 -71.87 14.26
C ILE A 2 -19.52 -73.37 13.95
N TRP A 3 -20.74 -73.90 13.94
CA TRP A 3 -21.01 -75.29 13.59
C TRP A 3 -22.07 -75.37 12.47
N PHE A 4 -21.66 -75.95 11.35
CA PHE A 4 -22.52 -76.35 10.24
C PHE A 4 -22.91 -77.82 10.47
N ASP A 5 -24.21 -78.08 10.67
CA ASP A 5 -24.76 -79.42 10.94
C ASP A 5 -25.91 -79.71 9.98
N GLY A 6 -25.66 -80.53 8.96
CA GLY A 6 -26.63 -80.78 7.88
C GLY A 6 -26.87 -79.57 6.95
N SER A 7 -25.96 -78.60 6.96
CA SER A 7 -26.08 -77.31 6.27
C SER A 7 -25.53 -77.36 4.85
N ASN A 8 -26.28 -76.85 3.87
CA ASN A 8 -25.85 -76.83 2.47
C ASN A 8 -26.16 -75.49 1.80
N ILE A 9 -25.26 -75.05 0.89
CA ILE A 9 -25.42 -73.84 0.07
C ILE A 9 -25.44 -72.55 0.94
N ASP A 10 -24.72 -72.55 2.06
CA ASP A 10 -24.54 -71.38 2.90
C ASP A 10 -23.23 -70.64 2.58
N THR A 11 -23.21 -69.32 2.82
CA THR A 11 -22.00 -68.49 2.68
C THR A 11 -21.64 -67.88 4.03
N LEU A 12 -20.40 -68.11 4.47
CA LEU A 12 -19.77 -67.43 5.61
C LEU A 12 -18.68 -66.48 5.09
N THR A 13 -18.88 -65.18 5.30
CA THR A 13 -17.93 -64.14 4.88
C THR A 13 -17.74 -63.04 5.92
N ASP A 14 -16.61 -62.34 5.81
CA ASP A 14 -16.28 -61.11 6.55
C ASP A 14 -16.39 -61.25 8.08
N SER A 15 -16.09 -62.45 8.59
CA SER A 15 -16.20 -62.78 10.01
C SER A 15 -14.84 -63.03 10.66
N THR A 16 -14.71 -62.68 11.94
CA THR A 16 -13.56 -63.05 12.78
C THR A 16 -13.96 -64.17 13.73
N ILE A 17 -13.32 -65.33 13.61
CA ILE A 17 -13.57 -66.53 14.42
C ILE A 17 -12.31 -66.84 15.24
N GLU A 18 -12.35 -66.53 16.53
CA GLU A 18 -11.16 -66.60 17.37
C GLU A 18 -11.32 -67.27 18.72
N SER A 19 -10.19 -67.71 19.28
CA SER A 19 -10.03 -68.14 20.68
C SER A 19 -10.95 -69.28 21.11
N SER A 20 -11.36 -70.15 20.19
CA SER A 20 -12.11 -71.37 20.52
C SER A 20 -11.19 -72.41 21.14
N SER A 21 -11.58 -72.93 22.31
CA SER A 21 -10.89 -74.05 22.98
C SER A 21 -11.04 -75.40 22.25
N PHE A 22 -11.86 -75.45 21.20
CA PHE A 22 -12.09 -76.58 20.31
C PHE A 22 -11.97 -76.12 18.84
N ASP A 23 -12.98 -76.42 18.00
CA ASP A 23 -13.04 -76.03 16.60
C ASP A 23 -13.39 -74.54 16.47
N GLY A 24 -12.70 -73.82 15.59
CA GLY A 24 -13.08 -72.49 15.12
C GLY A 24 -14.38 -72.62 14.33
N ILE A 25 -14.32 -73.36 13.22
CA ILE A 25 -15.48 -73.78 12.43
C ILE A 25 -15.51 -75.31 12.35
N ARG A 26 -16.67 -75.91 12.59
CA ARG A 26 -16.91 -77.34 12.42
C ARG A 26 -17.94 -77.58 11.32
N LEU A 27 -17.65 -78.49 10.40
CA LEU A 27 -18.61 -78.99 9.41
C LEU A 27 -18.99 -80.43 9.72
N SER A 28 -20.28 -80.76 9.69
CA SER A 28 -20.79 -82.13 9.86
C SER A 28 -21.97 -82.33 8.91
N SER A 29 -21.93 -83.36 8.06
CA SER A 29 -22.94 -83.59 7.02
C SER A 29 -23.27 -82.35 6.17
N SER A 30 -22.26 -81.53 5.88
CA SER A 30 -22.46 -80.21 5.25
C SER A 30 -21.71 -80.11 3.92
N SER A 31 -22.41 -79.68 2.88
CA SER A 31 -21.89 -79.65 1.51
C SER A 31 -22.24 -78.36 0.76
N ASP A 32 -21.48 -78.05 -0.30
CA ASP A 32 -21.73 -76.87 -1.17
C ASP A 32 -21.70 -75.50 -0.48
N ASN A 33 -21.08 -75.38 0.70
CA ASN A 33 -20.95 -74.09 1.40
C ASN A 33 -19.74 -73.30 0.90
N ILE A 34 -19.79 -71.97 1.04
CA ILE A 34 -18.70 -71.04 0.72
C ILE A 34 -18.20 -70.40 2.01
N ILE A 35 -16.91 -70.55 2.31
CA ILE A 35 -16.25 -69.90 3.45
C ILE A 35 -15.16 -69.01 2.86
N THR A 36 -15.32 -67.69 2.92
CA THR A 36 -14.40 -66.73 2.27
C THR A 36 -14.28 -65.41 3.02
N ASN A 37 -13.20 -64.66 2.88
CA ASN A 37 -12.94 -63.38 3.57
C ASN A 37 -13.05 -63.44 5.11
N ASN A 38 -12.78 -64.59 5.73
CA ASN A 38 -12.82 -64.71 7.20
C ASN A 38 -11.42 -64.67 7.81
N VAL A 39 -11.32 -64.22 9.05
CA VAL A 39 -10.11 -64.34 9.88
C VAL A 39 -10.35 -65.41 10.94
N ILE A 40 -9.66 -66.55 10.83
CA ILE A 40 -9.80 -67.70 11.73
C ILE A 40 -8.51 -67.82 12.53
N LEU A 41 -8.52 -67.37 13.79
CA LEU A 41 -7.29 -67.22 14.57
C LEU A 41 -7.31 -67.77 15.99
N ASN A 42 -6.16 -68.25 16.49
CA ASN A 42 -5.97 -68.69 17.88
C ASN A 42 -6.98 -69.76 18.37
N ASN A 43 -7.48 -70.63 17.48
CA ASN A 43 -8.34 -71.74 17.86
C ASN A 43 -7.52 -73.04 18.04
N SER A 44 -8.06 -74.03 18.78
CA SER A 44 -7.41 -75.35 18.87
C SER A 44 -7.38 -76.04 17.50
N LEU A 45 -8.48 -76.00 16.75
CA LEU A 45 -8.55 -76.37 15.33
C LEU A 45 -9.16 -75.19 14.57
N GLY A 46 -8.56 -74.73 13.47
CA GLY A 46 -9.13 -73.63 12.68
C GLY A 46 -10.45 -74.04 12.02
N ILE A 47 -10.39 -75.01 11.11
CA ILE A 47 -11.56 -75.71 10.57
C ILE A 47 -11.45 -77.22 10.82
N SER A 48 -12.54 -77.88 11.21
CA SER A 48 -12.62 -79.35 11.27
C SER A 48 -13.81 -79.93 10.51
N PHE A 49 -13.57 -81.04 9.81
CA PHE A 49 -14.59 -81.82 9.12
C PHE A 49 -14.96 -83.06 9.95
N GLY A 50 -16.08 -82.97 10.67
CA GLY A 50 -16.66 -84.05 11.46
C GLY A 50 -17.45 -85.05 10.60
N PRO A 51 -17.60 -86.32 11.05
CA PRO A 51 -18.43 -87.31 10.38
C PRO A 51 -19.93 -87.02 10.54
N PRO A 52 -20.81 -87.46 9.62
CA PRO A 52 -20.54 -88.14 8.33
C PRO A 52 -20.11 -87.17 7.19
N THR A 53 -19.88 -87.72 5.99
CA THR A 53 -19.26 -87.08 4.80
C THR A 53 -19.64 -85.61 4.59
N ASN A 54 -18.63 -84.76 4.39
CA ASN A 54 -18.77 -83.38 3.93
C ASN A 54 -18.15 -83.29 2.53
N SER A 55 -18.79 -82.61 1.59
CA SER A 55 -18.34 -82.58 0.20
C SER A 55 -18.47 -81.20 -0.42
N THR A 56 -17.71 -80.93 -1.48
CA THR A 56 -17.96 -79.81 -2.39
C THR A 56 -18.01 -78.40 -1.78
N ASN A 57 -17.55 -78.21 -0.54
CA ASN A 57 -17.41 -76.89 0.06
C ASN A 57 -16.23 -76.13 -0.57
N LYS A 58 -16.35 -74.80 -0.67
CA LYS A 58 -15.32 -73.89 -1.20
C LYS A 58 -14.78 -73.01 -0.07
N ILE A 59 -13.51 -73.15 0.23
CA ILE A 59 -12.83 -72.40 1.30
C ILE A 59 -11.66 -71.65 0.67
N TYR A 60 -11.78 -70.35 0.42
CA TYR A 60 -10.73 -69.54 -0.22
C TYR A 60 -10.77 -68.10 0.29
N ASN A 61 -9.69 -67.34 0.19
CA ASN A 61 -9.54 -65.98 0.73
C ASN A 61 -9.83 -65.87 2.22
N ASN A 62 -9.41 -66.85 3.03
CA ASN A 62 -9.46 -66.73 4.49
C ASN A 62 -8.06 -66.61 5.07
N ASN A 63 -7.94 -65.95 6.22
CA ASN A 63 -6.70 -65.88 7.00
C ASN A 63 -6.73 -66.91 8.13
N PHE A 64 -5.94 -67.96 8.02
CA PHE A 64 -5.73 -68.95 9.08
C PHE A 64 -4.50 -68.58 9.89
N VAL A 65 -4.70 -68.06 11.11
CA VAL A 65 -3.62 -67.44 11.89
C VAL A 65 -3.46 -68.07 13.26
N ASN A 66 -2.29 -68.64 13.57
CA ASN A 66 -1.94 -69.15 14.89
C ASN A 66 -2.96 -70.14 15.52
N ASN A 67 -3.67 -70.91 14.70
CA ASN A 67 -4.45 -72.04 15.22
C ASN A 67 -3.50 -73.20 15.57
N SER A 68 -3.77 -73.94 16.65
CA SER A 68 -2.89 -75.08 17.03
C SER A 68 -2.82 -76.14 15.93
N THR A 69 -3.88 -76.27 15.14
CA THR A 69 -3.86 -76.91 13.83
C THR A 69 -4.78 -76.10 12.92
N GLN A 70 -4.27 -75.63 11.77
CA GLN A 70 -5.04 -74.76 10.88
C GLN A 70 -6.30 -75.44 10.34
N ILE A 71 -6.19 -76.72 9.99
CA ILE A 71 -7.29 -77.50 9.42
C ILE A 71 -7.14 -78.98 9.78
N PHE A 72 -8.26 -79.63 10.07
CA PHE A 72 -8.32 -81.07 10.34
C PHE A 72 -9.42 -81.72 9.49
N ILE A 73 -9.02 -82.62 8.58
CA ILE A 73 -9.96 -83.37 7.72
C ILE A 73 -9.98 -84.83 8.17
N GLY A 74 -11.14 -85.33 8.59
CA GLY A 74 -11.33 -86.73 8.98
C GLY A 74 -11.23 -87.72 7.80
N VAL A 75 -10.86 -88.97 8.08
CA VAL A 75 -10.59 -90.03 7.07
C VAL A 75 -11.79 -90.44 6.18
N ASN A 76 -12.99 -89.92 6.43
CA ASN A 76 -14.21 -90.21 5.68
C ASN A 76 -14.64 -89.04 4.77
N ASP A 77 -13.81 -88.02 4.56
CA ASP A 77 -14.09 -86.93 3.62
C ASP A 77 -13.99 -87.42 2.16
N SER A 78 -14.90 -86.96 1.29
CA SER A 78 -14.95 -87.39 -0.11
C SER A 78 -13.82 -86.81 -0.98
N GLY A 79 -12.98 -85.92 -0.44
CA GLY A 79 -11.87 -85.30 -1.15
C GLY A 79 -12.28 -84.29 -2.22
N SER A 80 -13.55 -83.84 -2.18
CA SER A 80 -14.15 -82.94 -3.17
C SER A 80 -14.23 -81.49 -2.70
N ASN A 81 -13.77 -81.17 -1.48
CA ASN A 81 -13.68 -79.81 -0.98
C ASN A 81 -12.53 -79.05 -1.66
N VAL A 82 -12.75 -77.76 -1.92
CA VAL A 82 -11.84 -76.92 -2.71
C VAL A 82 -11.27 -75.82 -1.82
N PHE A 83 -9.94 -75.71 -1.78
CA PHE A 83 -9.23 -74.73 -0.94
C PHE A 83 -8.66 -73.53 -1.71
N ASN A 84 -8.82 -73.51 -3.03
CA ASN A 84 -8.40 -72.41 -3.87
C ASN A 84 -9.22 -72.34 -5.15
N LEU A 85 -9.37 -71.14 -5.69
CA LEU A 85 -9.87 -70.89 -7.04
C LEU A 85 -8.70 -70.60 -7.98
N ALA A 86 -8.98 -70.38 -9.26
CA ALA A 86 -7.97 -69.98 -10.24
C ALA A 86 -7.46 -68.55 -9.96
N THR A 87 -6.30 -68.21 -10.51
CA THR A 87 -5.80 -66.82 -10.51
C THR A 87 -6.79 -65.89 -11.23
N PRO A 88 -6.95 -64.62 -10.78
CA PRO A 88 -6.22 -63.96 -9.69
C PRO A 88 -6.81 -64.21 -8.29
N THR A 89 -7.89 -64.97 -8.14
CA THR A 89 -8.56 -65.14 -6.84
C THR A 89 -7.74 -65.96 -5.85
N GLY A 90 -7.15 -67.07 -6.29
CA GLY A 90 -6.24 -67.86 -5.45
C GLY A 90 -6.89 -68.61 -4.29
N GLY A 91 -6.07 -68.90 -3.27
CA GLY A 91 -6.39 -69.75 -2.11
C GLY A 91 -6.55 -68.99 -0.80
N ASN A 92 -6.10 -69.59 0.30
CA ASN A 92 -6.13 -68.99 1.64
C ASN A 92 -4.72 -68.57 2.07
N TYR A 93 -4.65 -67.73 3.10
CA TYR A 93 -3.41 -67.44 3.80
C TYR A 93 -3.28 -68.36 5.02
N TRP A 94 -2.10 -68.97 5.19
CA TRP A 94 -1.79 -69.91 6.27
C TRP A 94 -0.56 -69.43 7.03
N SER A 95 -0.70 -68.97 8.27
CA SER A 95 0.39 -68.35 9.04
C SER A 95 1.51 -69.30 9.50
N ASN A 96 1.49 -70.55 9.02
CA ASN A 96 2.51 -71.57 9.25
C ASN A 96 3.03 -72.14 7.92
N TYR A 97 2.73 -71.46 6.82
CA TYR A 97 3.11 -71.77 5.45
C TYR A 97 3.09 -70.47 4.63
N ASP A 98 3.78 -69.45 5.11
CA ASP A 98 3.86 -68.13 4.48
C ASP A 98 5.28 -67.62 4.29
N THR A 99 6.29 -68.38 4.74
CA THR A 99 7.70 -68.06 4.55
C THR A 99 8.46 -69.14 3.75
N PRO A 100 9.59 -68.79 3.10
CA PRO A 100 10.49 -69.76 2.47
C PRO A 100 10.97 -70.87 3.43
N ALA A 101 11.14 -70.54 4.71
CA ALA A 101 11.56 -71.49 5.74
C ALA A 101 10.49 -72.58 6.03
N GLU A 102 9.22 -72.27 5.76
CA GLU A 102 8.08 -73.19 5.95
C GLU A 102 7.69 -73.90 4.65
N GLY A 103 8.34 -73.57 3.53
CA GLY A 103 8.12 -74.18 2.22
C GLY A 103 7.34 -73.30 1.23
N CYS A 104 6.90 -72.11 1.63
CA CYS A 104 6.27 -71.14 0.74
C CYS A 104 7.33 -70.25 0.06
N ASN A 105 7.68 -70.57 -1.18
CA ASN A 105 8.48 -69.69 -2.05
C ASN A 105 7.57 -69.02 -3.07
N ASP A 106 7.83 -67.75 -3.38
CA ASP A 106 7.16 -66.98 -4.44
C ASP A 106 8.23 -66.50 -5.41
N THR A 107 8.65 -67.39 -6.31
CA THR A 107 9.80 -67.14 -7.18
C THR A 107 9.43 -66.21 -8.34
N ASN A 108 8.16 -66.17 -8.73
CA ASN A 108 7.64 -65.35 -9.82
C ASN A 108 7.03 -64.03 -9.34
N ASN A 109 7.03 -63.75 -8.02
CA ASN A 109 6.47 -62.56 -7.38
C ASN A 109 5.01 -62.32 -7.72
N ASP A 110 4.20 -63.38 -7.88
CA ASP A 110 2.77 -63.25 -8.18
C ASP A 110 1.88 -63.19 -6.92
N GLY A 111 2.49 -63.29 -5.73
CA GLY A 111 1.81 -63.23 -4.45
C GLY A 111 1.33 -64.60 -3.93
N PHE A 112 1.54 -65.68 -4.69
CA PHE A 112 1.21 -67.05 -4.29
C PHE A 112 2.46 -67.87 -3.96
N CYS A 113 2.31 -68.84 -3.07
CA CYS A 113 3.33 -69.86 -2.89
C CYS A 113 3.36 -70.77 -4.14
N ASP A 114 4.55 -70.98 -4.72
CA ASP A 114 4.80 -71.86 -5.87
C ASP A 114 4.43 -73.34 -5.61
N LEU A 115 4.44 -73.76 -4.34
CA LEU A 115 4.10 -75.11 -3.90
C LEU A 115 2.79 -75.15 -3.09
N PRO A 116 1.92 -76.16 -3.29
CA PRO A 116 0.66 -76.28 -2.58
C PRO A 116 0.81 -76.44 -1.06
N PHE A 117 -0.12 -75.87 -0.30
CA PHE A 117 -0.32 -76.22 1.10
C PHE A 117 -1.17 -77.49 1.23
N PHE A 118 -0.65 -78.49 1.95
CA PHE A 118 -1.33 -79.76 2.16
C PHE A 118 -2.11 -79.78 3.47
N THR A 119 -3.41 -80.08 3.42
CA THR A 119 -4.33 -80.02 4.58
C THR A 119 -4.20 -81.19 5.56
N GLY A 120 -3.30 -82.15 5.33
CA GLY A 120 -3.15 -83.36 6.14
C GLY A 120 -4.23 -84.44 5.90
N GLY A 121 -5.17 -84.22 4.99
CA GLY A 121 -6.20 -85.18 4.51
C GLY A 121 -6.40 -85.10 2.99
N PRO A 122 -7.55 -85.56 2.44
CA PRO A 122 -7.83 -85.43 1.01
C PRO A 122 -8.20 -83.97 0.66
N GLY A 123 -7.18 -83.14 0.46
CA GLY A 123 -7.34 -81.72 0.11
C GLY A 123 -6.01 -80.97 0.07
N LYS A 124 -5.87 -80.03 -0.87
CA LYS A 124 -4.72 -79.14 -0.97
C LYS A 124 -5.16 -77.76 -1.46
N ASP A 125 -4.49 -76.73 -0.98
CA ASP A 125 -4.57 -75.37 -1.49
C ASP A 125 -3.41 -75.18 -2.47
N ASN A 126 -3.70 -75.06 -3.77
CA ASN A 126 -2.68 -74.95 -4.81
C ASN A 126 -2.20 -73.53 -5.06
N LEU A 127 -2.86 -72.52 -4.48
CA LEU A 127 -2.48 -71.11 -4.63
C LEU A 127 -2.54 -70.42 -3.26
N PRO A 128 -1.76 -70.87 -2.26
CA PRO A 128 -1.75 -70.23 -0.95
C PRO A 128 -1.17 -68.82 -1.07
N TRP A 129 -1.74 -67.85 -0.36
CA TRP A 129 -1.22 -66.49 -0.36
C TRP A 129 0.05 -66.38 0.50
N THR A 130 1.04 -65.64 0.00
CA THR A 130 2.34 -65.42 0.69
C THR A 130 2.24 -64.44 1.84
N LYS A 131 1.16 -63.65 1.87
CA LYS A 131 0.90 -62.64 2.89
C LYS A 131 -0.55 -62.69 3.33
N LYS A 132 -0.77 -62.33 4.59
CA LYS A 132 -2.11 -62.07 5.15
C LYS A 132 -2.86 -61.07 4.26
N ASP A 133 -4.14 -61.32 4.00
CA ASP A 133 -5.00 -60.49 3.15
C ASP A 133 -4.50 -60.34 1.69
N GLY A 134 -3.73 -61.32 1.19
CA GLY A 134 -3.07 -61.25 -0.13
C GLY A 134 -3.99 -61.00 -1.34
N TRP A 135 -5.27 -61.34 -1.23
CA TRP A 135 -6.30 -61.13 -2.26
C TRP A 135 -6.84 -59.70 -2.36
N LEU A 136 -6.44 -58.80 -1.45
CA LEU A 136 -6.76 -57.38 -1.55
C LEU A 136 -5.72 -56.68 -2.44
N ALA A 137 -6.20 -55.91 -3.44
CA ALA A 137 -5.32 -55.07 -4.25
C ALA A 137 -4.55 -54.07 -3.36
N PRO A 138 -3.29 -53.70 -3.71
CA PRO A 138 -2.61 -52.60 -3.02
C PRO A 138 -3.48 -51.34 -3.08
N LEU A 139 -3.60 -50.65 -1.95
CA LEU A 139 -4.41 -49.45 -1.82
C LEU A 139 -3.72 -48.30 -2.56
N ASN A 140 -4.26 -47.87 -3.69
CA ASN A 140 -3.82 -46.67 -4.41
C ASN A 140 -4.17 -45.42 -3.59
N ASN A 141 -3.17 -44.62 -3.25
CA ASN A 141 -3.32 -43.28 -2.70
C ASN A 141 -3.39 -42.30 -3.87
N PRO A 142 -4.52 -41.58 -4.07
CA PRO A 142 -4.62 -40.63 -5.17
C PRO A 142 -3.53 -39.56 -5.12
N PRO A 143 -3.04 -39.08 -6.28
CA PRO A 143 -2.06 -38.02 -6.32
C PRO A 143 -2.64 -36.71 -5.82
N THR A 144 -1.75 -35.80 -5.44
CA THR A 144 -2.08 -34.43 -5.03
C THR A 144 -1.34 -33.43 -5.91
N LEU A 145 -1.92 -32.24 -6.06
CA LEU A 145 -1.32 -31.11 -6.75
C LEU A 145 -1.21 -29.92 -5.80
N SER A 146 -0.13 -29.16 -5.94
CA SER A 146 0.08 -27.89 -5.24
C SER A 146 0.83 -26.90 -6.14
N PHE A 147 0.89 -25.64 -5.73
CA PHE A 147 1.74 -24.63 -6.37
C PHE A 147 3.08 -24.52 -5.65
N PRO A 148 4.12 -23.98 -6.30
CA PRO A 148 5.36 -23.61 -5.60
C PRO A 148 5.09 -22.75 -4.37
N GLU A 149 5.78 -23.00 -3.25
CA GLU A 149 5.51 -22.27 -2.00
C GLU A 149 6.12 -20.86 -1.96
N THR A 150 7.09 -20.57 -2.84
CA THR A 150 7.80 -19.28 -2.88
C THR A 150 8.03 -18.81 -4.32
N GLY A 151 8.26 -17.50 -4.49
CA GLY A 151 8.54 -16.89 -5.78
C GLY A 151 7.28 -16.44 -6.53
N LEU A 152 7.43 -16.18 -7.84
CA LEU A 152 6.41 -15.56 -8.69
C LEU A 152 5.14 -16.41 -8.88
N TYR A 153 5.23 -17.73 -8.63
CA TYR A 153 4.15 -18.69 -8.84
C TYR A 153 3.44 -19.08 -7.54
N ALA A 154 3.78 -18.44 -6.42
CA ALA A 154 3.26 -18.80 -5.11
C ALA A 154 1.80 -18.39 -4.95
N GLY A 155 0.93 -19.38 -4.70
CA GLY A 155 -0.50 -19.18 -4.44
C GLY A 155 -1.41 -19.34 -5.66
N ASP A 156 -0.91 -19.13 -6.88
CA ASP A 156 -1.69 -19.18 -8.13
C ASP A 156 -1.07 -20.05 -9.24
N GLY A 157 0.22 -20.39 -9.16
CA GLY A 157 0.89 -21.24 -10.13
C GLY A 157 1.05 -20.66 -11.53
N ILE A 158 0.93 -19.33 -11.72
CA ILE A 158 1.04 -18.69 -13.03
C ILE A 158 1.91 -17.42 -12.98
N ASP A 159 2.69 -17.16 -14.03
CA ASP A 159 3.35 -15.87 -14.24
C ASP A 159 3.48 -15.56 -15.75
N PRO A 160 3.17 -14.33 -16.21
CA PRO A 160 2.58 -13.23 -15.44
C PRO A 160 1.09 -13.46 -15.14
N ASN A 161 0.59 -12.82 -14.08
CA ASN A 161 -0.81 -12.97 -13.62
C ASN A 161 -1.86 -12.24 -14.49
N ALA A 162 -1.42 -11.41 -15.43
CA ALA A 162 -2.25 -10.74 -16.42
C ALA A 162 -1.40 -10.46 -17.66
N GLY A 163 -2.05 -10.29 -18.80
CA GLY A 163 -1.34 -9.94 -20.02
C GLY A 163 -2.25 -9.76 -21.22
N ASP A 164 -1.61 -9.57 -22.36
CA ASP A 164 -2.28 -9.36 -23.62
C ASP A 164 -2.23 -10.58 -24.55
N THR A 165 -2.75 -10.42 -25.77
CA THR A 165 -2.70 -11.46 -26.80
C THR A 165 -1.26 -11.82 -27.25
N SER A 166 -0.26 -11.01 -26.90
CA SER A 166 1.15 -11.26 -27.19
C SER A 166 1.89 -11.95 -26.04
N THR A 167 1.34 -11.88 -24.83
CA THR A 167 1.92 -12.38 -23.59
C THR A 167 1.96 -13.91 -23.57
N GLN A 168 3.10 -14.46 -23.17
CA GLN A 168 3.25 -15.90 -22.91
C GLN A 168 3.12 -16.15 -21.41
N PHE A 169 2.13 -16.93 -21.03
CA PHE A 169 1.85 -17.34 -19.66
C PHE A 169 2.59 -18.63 -19.36
N THR A 170 3.26 -18.67 -18.21
CA THR A 170 3.94 -19.86 -17.71
C THR A 170 3.15 -20.39 -16.52
N PHE A 171 2.70 -21.64 -16.59
CA PHE A 171 2.01 -22.31 -15.49
C PHE A 171 2.94 -23.33 -14.84
N LYS A 172 2.97 -23.38 -13.51
CA LYS A 172 3.75 -24.34 -12.72
C LYS A 172 2.90 -25.01 -11.65
N VAL A 173 3.07 -26.32 -11.50
CA VAL A 173 2.46 -27.13 -10.43
C VAL A 173 3.44 -28.18 -9.93
N ILE A 174 3.28 -28.59 -8.68
CA ILE A 174 3.99 -29.71 -8.06
C ILE A 174 3.03 -30.88 -7.95
N TYR A 175 3.42 -32.03 -8.50
CA TYR A 175 2.72 -33.30 -8.41
C TYR A 175 3.35 -34.16 -7.30
N THR A 176 2.54 -34.66 -6.38
CA THR A 176 3.00 -35.52 -5.29
C THR A 176 2.12 -36.75 -5.16
N ASP A 177 2.74 -37.92 -5.12
CA ASP A 177 2.07 -39.23 -5.01
C ASP A 177 2.68 -40.05 -3.88
N ALA A 178 1.86 -40.47 -2.91
CA ALA A 178 2.34 -41.16 -1.72
C ALA A 178 2.86 -42.59 -1.99
N ASP A 179 2.40 -43.22 -3.08
CA ASP A 179 2.88 -44.52 -3.54
C ASP A 179 4.09 -44.39 -4.47
N ASN A 180 4.53 -43.16 -4.70
CA ASN A 180 5.61 -42.78 -5.60
C ASN A 180 5.32 -43.16 -7.07
N ASP A 181 4.04 -43.16 -7.45
CA ASP A 181 3.62 -43.50 -8.81
C ASP A 181 3.81 -42.29 -9.76
N PRO A 182 4.43 -42.50 -10.93
CA PRO A 182 4.62 -41.45 -11.91
C PRO A 182 3.28 -41.01 -12.50
N PRO A 183 3.12 -39.73 -12.87
CA PRO A 183 1.90 -39.27 -13.51
C PRO A 183 1.76 -39.90 -14.91
N SER A 184 0.59 -40.49 -15.18
CA SER A 184 0.14 -40.86 -16.52
C SER A 184 -0.12 -39.63 -17.41
N PHE A 185 -0.57 -38.53 -16.81
CA PHE A 185 -0.63 -37.20 -17.44
C PHE A 185 -0.64 -36.10 -16.38
N ILE A 186 -0.20 -34.91 -16.80
CA ILE A 186 -0.44 -33.64 -16.10
C ILE A 186 -0.80 -32.60 -17.15
N ASN A 187 -1.92 -31.92 -16.95
CA ASN A 187 -2.44 -30.92 -17.89
C ASN A 187 -2.88 -29.65 -17.17
N THR A 188 -2.63 -28.50 -17.79
CA THR A 188 -3.33 -27.25 -17.49
C THR A 188 -4.60 -27.17 -18.35
N PHE A 189 -5.74 -26.95 -17.72
CA PHE A 189 -7.05 -26.78 -18.33
C PHE A 189 -7.47 -25.31 -18.27
N LEU A 190 -7.56 -24.67 -19.43
CA LEU A 190 -8.06 -23.31 -19.59
C LEU A 190 -9.49 -23.32 -20.15
N PHE A 191 -10.37 -22.48 -19.63
CA PHE A 191 -11.77 -22.36 -20.09
C PHE A 191 -12.32 -20.94 -19.85
N GLY A 192 -13.60 -20.72 -20.17
CA GLY A 192 -14.27 -19.41 -20.14
C GLY A 192 -14.87 -19.05 -21.50
N HIS A 193 -14.05 -19.09 -22.55
CA HIS A 193 -14.49 -18.94 -23.94
C HIS A 193 -14.48 -20.25 -24.72
N ALA A 194 -13.33 -20.94 -24.74
CA ALA A 194 -13.20 -22.27 -25.29
C ALA A 194 -12.19 -23.07 -24.47
N THR A 195 -12.55 -24.31 -24.19
CA THR A 195 -11.73 -25.24 -23.40
C THR A 195 -10.46 -25.60 -24.16
N THR A 196 -9.31 -25.38 -23.53
CA THR A 196 -7.99 -25.75 -24.04
C THR A 196 -7.29 -26.60 -22.99
N THR A 197 -6.77 -27.75 -23.40
CA THR A 197 -5.94 -28.63 -22.56
C THR A 197 -4.49 -28.50 -23.01
N ILE A 198 -3.59 -28.21 -22.07
CA ILE A 198 -2.16 -28.02 -22.31
C ILE A 198 -1.38 -29.04 -21.50
N PRO A 199 -0.72 -30.02 -22.15
CA PRO A 199 0.17 -30.94 -21.46
C PRO A 199 1.32 -30.20 -20.78
N MET A 200 1.64 -30.61 -19.56
CA MET A 200 2.78 -30.09 -18.82
C MET A 200 3.99 -31.03 -18.97
N SER A 201 5.19 -30.47 -18.90
CA SER A 201 6.46 -31.20 -18.90
C SER A 201 7.24 -30.94 -17.62
N VAL A 202 8.13 -31.85 -17.22
CA VAL A 202 9.00 -31.65 -16.04
C VAL A 202 9.76 -30.33 -16.16
N ASP A 203 9.75 -29.53 -15.10
CA ASP A 203 10.47 -28.26 -15.03
C ASP A 203 11.93 -28.48 -14.66
N THR A 204 12.81 -28.55 -15.67
CA THR A 204 14.25 -28.76 -15.46
C THR A 204 14.97 -27.56 -14.85
N THR A 205 14.25 -26.46 -14.56
CA THR A 205 14.79 -25.28 -13.88
C THR A 205 14.42 -25.22 -12.40
N ALA A 206 13.59 -26.15 -11.92
CA ALA A 206 13.23 -26.25 -10.51
C ALA A 206 14.43 -26.67 -9.64
N GLU A 207 14.26 -26.66 -8.31
CA GLU A 207 15.26 -27.25 -7.42
C GLU A 207 15.44 -28.74 -7.71
N SER A 208 16.65 -29.26 -7.50
CA SER A 208 16.98 -30.64 -7.85
C SER A 208 16.09 -31.69 -7.19
N ALA A 209 15.55 -31.38 -6.00
CA ALA A 209 14.64 -32.26 -5.27
C ALA A 209 13.22 -32.31 -5.87
N LEU A 210 12.88 -31.43 -6.81
CA LEU A 210 11.58 -31.35 -7.49
C LEU A 210 11.66 -31.84 -8.95
N HIS A 211 12.76 -32.48 -9.34
CA HIS A 211 12.93 -33.05 -10.69
C HIS A 211 13.86 -34.29 -10.68
N ASP A 212 13.86 -35.06 -9.59
CA ASP A 212 14.75 -36.22 -9.37
C ASP A 212 14.08 -37.58 -9.62
N GLY A 213 12.77 -37.59 -9.88
CA GLY A 213 11.96 -38.80 -10.14
C GLY A 213 11.38 -39.43 -8.87
N ASN A 214 11.40 -38.72 -7.74
CA ASN A 214 10.79 -39.15 -6.49
C ASN A 214 9.42 -38.47 -6.28
N TYR A 215 8.37 -38.94 -6.94
CA TYR A 215 7.02 -38.41 -6.81
C TYR A 215 6.48 -38.33 -5.37
N ALA A 216 7.03 -39.08 -4.41
CA ALA A 216 6.65 -38.98 -3.00
C ALA A 216 7.13 -37.70 -2.29
N ASN A 217 8.18 -37.02 -2.79
CA ASN A 217 8.62 -35.72 -2.28
C ASN A 217 8.16 -34.53 -3.14
N GLY A 218 7.53 -34.81 -4.29
CA GLY A 218 6.97 -33.82 -5.20
C GLY A 218 7.85 -33.55 -6.41
N GLU A 219 7.24 -33.46 -7.58
CA GLU A 219 7.92 -33.18 -8.84
C GLU A 219 7.25 -31.98 -9.52
N GLN A 220 8.03 -30.99 -9.94
CA GLN A 220 7.52 -29.75 -10.54
C GLN A 220 7.38 -29.89 -12.05
N TYR A 221 6.24 -29.44 -12.56
CA TYR A 221 5.90 -29.43 -13.98
C TYR A 221 5.60 -28.01 -14.44
N VAL A 222 5.93 -27.72 -15.69
CA VAL A 222 5.74 -26.43 -16.35
C VAL A 222 4.98 -26.59 -17.67
N SER A 223 4.16 -25.60 -18.00
CA SER A 223 3.58 -25.44 -19.33
C SER A 223 3.55 -23.98 -19.76
N PHE A 224 3.48 -23.75 -21.06
CA PHE A 224 3.46 -22.41 -21.65
C PHE A 224 2.22 -22.23 -22.50
N TRP A 225 1.63 -21.05 -22.46
CA TRP A 225 0.45 -20.72 -23.25
C TRP A 225 0.48 -19.30 -23.77
N LYS A 226 -0.04 -19.12 -24.98
CA LYS A 226 -0.28 -17.83 -25.62
C LYS A 226 -1.54 -17.95 -26.47
N ARG A 227 -2.48 -16.99 -26.36
CA ARG A 227 -3.72 -17.01 -27.14
C ARG A 227 -4.19 -15.61 -27.50
N GLU A 228 -4.82 -15.50 -28.67
CA GLU A 228 -5.33 -14.24 -29.23
C GLU A 228 -6.72 -13.83 -28.69
N VAL A 229 -7.34 -14.64 -27.84
CA VAL A 229 -8.73 -14.42 -27.42
C VAL A 229 -8.75 -13.60 -26.14
N VAL A 230 -9.16 -12.35 -26.28
CA VAL A 230 -9.41 -11.37 -25.21
C VAL A 230 -10.62 -11.80 -24.37
N GLY A 231 -10.56 -11.55 -23.06
CA GLY A 231 -11.63 -11.80 -22.11
C GLY A 231 -11.13 -12.47 -20.83
N LEU A 232 -12.06 -12.70 -19.91
CA LEU A 232 -11.79 -13.43 -18.69
C LEU A 232 -11.77 -14.93 -18.99
N HIS A 233 -10.60 -15.54 -18.83
CA HIS A 233 -10.41 -16.98 -18.81
C HIS A 233 -10.29 -17.46 -17.38
N TYR A 234 -10.27 -18.77 -17.24
CA TYR A 234 -9.99 -19.42 -15.99
C TYR A 234 -9.10 -20.63 -16.25
N TYR A 235 -8.25 -20.98 -15.28
CA TYR A 235 -7.41 -22.16 -15.36
C TYR A 235 -7.48 -23.04 -14.12
N THR A 236 -7.24 -24.32 -14.35
CA THR A 236 -7.04 -25.37 -13.33
C THR A 236 -5.97 -26.32 -13.84
N SER A 237 -5.39 -27.14 -12.97
CA SER A 237 -4.51 -28.23 -13.36
C SER A 237 -5.15 -29.56 -12.99
N GLU A 238 -4.90 -30.59 -13.80
CA GLU A 238 -5.39 -31.95 -13.55
C GLU A 238 -4.27 -32.94 -13.82
N ALA A 239 -4.13 -33.91 -12.92
CA ALA A 239 -3.12 -34.95 -13.00
C ALA A 239 -3.73 -36.32 -12.68
N SER A 240 -3.12 -37.38 -13.18
CA SER A 240 -3.51 -38.75 -12.88
C SER A 240 -2.30 -39.67 -12.80
N ASP A 241 -2.29 -40.58 -11.84
CA ASP A 241 -1.34 -41.71 -11.70
C ASP A 241 -1.68 -42.90 -12.63
N GLY A 242 -2.81 -42.84 -13.34
CA GLY A 242 -3.36 -43.93 -14.18
C GLY A 242 -4.47 -44.75 -13.51
N SER A 243 -4.64 -44.63 -12.20
CA SER A 243 -5.69 -45.27 -11.38
C SER A 243 -6.72 -44.26 -10.85
N SER A 244 -6.25 -43.08 -10.47
CA SER A 244 -6.96 -41.95 -9.86
C SER A 244 -6.58 -40.66 -10.57
N ALA A 245 -7.48 -39.66 -10.57
CA ALA A 245 -7.20 -38.34 -11.12
C ALA A 245 -7.61 -37.26 -10.11
N VAL A 246 -6.83 -36.18 -10.06
CA VAL A 246 -7.03 -35.02 -9.19
C VAL A 246 -7.08 -33.76 -10.04
N ARG A 247 -7.99 -32.83 -9.69
CA ARG A 247 -8.03 -31.48 -10.25
C ARG A 247 -7.76 -30.46 -9.16
N PHE A 248 -6.95 -29.45 -9.46
CA PHE A 248 -6.52 -28.44 -8.51
C PHE A 248 -6.61 -27.04 -9.14
N PRO A 249 -7.17 -26.04 -8.44
CA PRO A 249 -7.81 -26.13 -7.12
C PRO A 249 -9.21 -26.78 -7.16
N GLU A 250 -9.61 -27.49 -6.08
CA GLU A 250 -10.99 -27.96 -5.88
C GLU A 250 -11.83 -26.86 -5.18
N LEU A 251 -12.44 -25.93 -5.93
CA LEU A 251 -13.32 -24.92 -5.34
C LEU A 251 -14.81 -25.22 -5.60
N PRO A 252 -15.67 -25.26 -4.55
CA PRO A 252 -17.08 -25.66 -4.69
C PRO A 252 -17.96 -24.75 -5.58
N ASN A 253 -17.50 -23.54 -5.94
CA ASN A 253 -18.31 -22.54 -6.64
C ASN A 253 -17.53 -21.63 -7.61
N VAL A 254 -16.25 -21.89 -7.88
CA VAL A 254 -15.46 -21.11 -8.84
C VAL A 254 -14.79 -22.10 -9.78
N ALA A 255 -15.01 -21.93 -11.08
CA ALA A 255 -14.59 -22.93 -12.06
C ALA A 255 -13.05 -23.08 -12.18
N GLY A 256 -12.25 -22.17 -11.61
CA GLY A 256 -10.76 -22.15 -11.63
C GLY A 256 -10.23 -20.78 -11.21
N PHE A 257 -8.91 -20.55 -11.30
CA PHE A 257 -8.30 -19.24 -11.07
C PHE A 257 -8.56 -18.30 -12.25
N PRO A 258 -8.94 -17.02 -12.03
CA PRO A 258 -9.20 -16.07 -13.11
C PRO A 258 -7.90 -15.69 -13.83
N LEU A 259 -7.95 -15.60 -15.15
CA LEU A 259 -6.89 -15.09 -16.01
C LEU A 259 -7.47 -14.14 -17.04
N GLU A 260 -7.25 -12.83 -16.87
CA GLU A 260 -7.77 -11.83 -17.78
C GLU A 260 -6.79 -11.56 -18.93
N ILE A 261 -7.20 -11.88 -20.16
CA ILE A 261 -6.45 -11.54 -21.37
C ILE A 261 -7.05 -10.25 -21.92
N LYS A 262 -6.28 -9.17 -21.96
CA LYS A 262 -6.74 -7.89 -22.51
C LYS A 262 -6.26 -7.73 -23.95
N LYS A 263 -7.01 -6.99 -24.77
CA LYS A 263 -6.39 -6.27 -25.87
C LYS A 263 -5.94 -4.94 -25.26
N PRO A 264 -4.64 -4.71 -25.05
CA PRO A 264 -4.16 -3.46 -24.51
C PRO A 264 -4.69 -2.34 -25.40
N PHE A 265 -5.16 -1.29 -24.77
CA PHE A 265 -5.43 -0.06 -25.49
C PHE A 265 -4.08 0.50 -25.91
N THR A 266 -3.82 0.52 -27.22
CA THR A 266 -2.60 1.10 -27.77
C THR A 266 -2.85 2.58 -28.03
N HIS A 267 -2.21 3.44 -27.25
CA HIS A 267 -2.12 4.85 -27.57
C HIS A 267 -1.08 5.06 -28.68
N LYS A 268 -1.46 5.80 -29.72
CA LYS A 268 -0.54 6.19 -30.79
C LYS A 268 0.09 7.52 -30.43
N VAL A 269 1.42 7.56 -30.35
CA VAL A 269 2.17 8.77 -30.04
C VAL A 269 3.13 9.05 -31.19
N ALA A 270 3.10 10.25 -31.75
CA ALA A 270 4.14 10.65 -32.70
C ALA A 270 5.36 11.20 -31.95
N LEU A 271 6.56 10.88 -32.40
CA LEU A 271 7.80 11.51 -31.92
C LEU A 271 8.53 12.19 -33.09
N ILE A 272 8.78 13.49 -32.92
CA ILE A 272 9.41 14.34 -33.93
C ILE A 272 10.80 14.76 -33.43
N PRO A 273 11.88 14.13 -33.91
CA PRO A 273 13.23 14.54 -33.59
C PRO A 273 13.64 15.73 -34.45
N VAL A 274 13.94 16.88 -33.82
CA VAL A 274 14.41 18.09 -34.50
C VAL A 274 15.76 18.57 -33.99
N ARG A 275 16.53 19.20 -34.87
CA ARG A 275 17.77 19.91 -34.55
C ARG A 275 17.79 21.25 -35.27
N TYR A 276 18.64 22.15 -34.80
CA TYR A 276 18.72 23.51 -35.31
C TYR A 276 19.81 23.66 -36.38
N ILE A 277 19.67 24.64 -37.27
CA ILE A 277 20.72 24.99 -38.21
C ILE A 277 21.93 25.57 -37.46
N GLY A 278 23.14 25.18 -37.85
CA GLY A 278 24.38 25.72 -37.27
C GLY A 278 24.73 25.23 -35.85
N GLU A 279 23.87 24.45 -35.20
CA GLU A 279 24.15 23.82 -33.90
C GLU A 279 24.89 22.48 -34.06
N PRO A 280 25.64 22.02 -33.04
CA PRO A 280 26.28 20.72 -33.06
C PRO A 280 25.26 19.58 -33.20
N SER A 281 25.74 18.42 -33.65
CA SER A 281 24.90 17.22 -33.73
C SER A 281 24.31 16.87 -32.36
N PRO A 282 23.07 16.38 -32.33
CA PRO A 282 22.44 15.84 -31.12
C PRO A 282 23.30 14.74 -30.49
N PHE A 283 23.19 14.60 -29.17
CA PHE A 283 23.98 13.67 -28.38
C PHE A 283 23.59 12.21 -28.66
N HIS A 284 22.29 11.93 -28.75
CA HIS A 284 21.75 10.61 -29.01
C HIS A 284 21.46 10.40 -30.50
N SER A 285 21.77 9.20 -30.97
CA SER A 285 21.27 8.71 -32.25
C SER A 285 19.76 8.44 -32.18
N ILE A 286 19.09 8.43 -33.33
CA ILE A 286 17.67 8.03 -33.42
C ILE A 286 17.47 6.59 -32.92
N GLY A 287 18.46 5.71 -33.06
CA GLY A 287 18.42 4.35 -32.51
C GLY A 287 18.35 4.32 -30.98
N GLU A 288 19.13 5.17 -30.31
CA GLU A 288 19.08 5.31 -28.85
C GLU A 288 17.75 5.90 -28.37
N LEU A 289 17.20 6.89 -29.09
CA LEU A 289 15.86 7.42 -28.79
C LEU A 289 14.77 6.37 -28.97
N LYS A 290 14.89 5.47 -29.96
CA LYS A 290 13.98 4.32 -30.11
C LYS A 290 14.08 3.36 -28.92
N GLY A 291 15.27 3.17 -28.35
CA GLY A 291 15.46 2.42 -27.09
C GLY A 291 14.74 3.07 -25.90
N LYS A 292 14.83 4.39 -25.75
CA LYS A 292 14.05 5.13 -24.73
C LYS A 292 12.54 4.98 -24.93
N ALA A 293 12.08 5.03 -26.17
CA ALA A 293 10.67 4.85 -26.50
C ALA A 293 10.15 3.44 -26.11
N VAL A 294 10.96 2.40 -26.26
CA VAL A 294 10.64 1.04 -25.77
C VAL A 294 10.47 1.06 -24.24
N SER A 295 11.38 1.72 -23.52
CA SER A 295 11.33 1.82 -22.05
C SER A 295 10.06 2.54 -21.56
N VAL A 296 9.60 3.60 -22.26
CA VAL A 296 8.32 4.26 -21.97
C VAL A 296 7.14 3.30 -22.15
N ASN A 297 7.13 2.52 -23.23
CA ASN A 297 6.07 1.53 -23.49
C ASN A 297 6.07 0.42 -22.43
N GLU A 298 7.24 -0.15 -22.11
CA GLU A 298 7.39 -1.17 -21.06
C GLU A 298 6.92 -0.64 -19.71
N TYR A 299 7.30 0.59 -19.36
CA TYR A 299 6.86 1.25 -18.13
C TYR A 299 5.33 1.33 -18.05
N TYR A 300 4.66 1.90 -19.05
CA TYR A 300 3.20 2.00 -19.04
C TYR A 300 2.50 0.65 -19.11
N ASN A 301 3.05 -0.32 -19.84
CA ASN A 301 2.52 -1.68 -19.89
C ASN A 301 2.57 -2.34 -18.52
N GLN A 302 3.72 -2.30 -17.84
CA GLN A 302 3.89 -2.84 -16.49
C GLN A 302 2.99 -2.11 -15.48
N GLN A 303 3.00 -0.77 -15.49
CA GLN A 303 2.24 0.03 -14.54
C GLN A 303 0.72 -0.07 -14.72
N SER A 304 0.26 -0.44 -15.91
CA SER A 304 -1.16 -0.67 -16.23
C SER A 304 -1.57 -2.14 -16.18
N TYR A 305 -0.69 -3.05 -15.75
CA TYR A 305 -0.93 -4.49 -15.70
C TYR A 305 -1.30 -5.07 -17.08
N GLY A 306 -0.61 -4.61 -18.12
CA GLY A 306 -0.84 -4.98 -19.52
C GLY A 306 -2.07 -4.36 -20.16
N ALA A 307 -2.75 -3.40 -19.51
CA ALA A 307 -3.95 -2.76 -20.06
C ALA A 307 -3.64 -1.70 -21.14
N VAL A 308 -2.42 -1.14 -21.13
CA VAL A 308 -2.02 -0.04 -22.01
C VAL A 308 -0.68 -0.32 -22.68
N ASN A 309 -0.59 0.00 -23.97
CA ASN A 309 0.66 0.12 -24.70
C ASN A 309 0.80 1.55 -25.24
N ILE A 310 2.01 2.08 -25.27
CA ILE A 310 2.35 3.37 -25.88
C ILE A 310 3.16 3.09 -27.15
N ASP A 311 2.51 3.16 -28.30
CA ASP A 311 3.16 3.00 -29.60
C ASP A 311 3.74 4.34 -30.06
N ILE A 312 5.03 4.55 -29.80
CA ILE A 312 5.76 5.77 -30.19
C ILE A 312 6.31 5.60 -31.61
N GLN A 313 5.69 6.33 -32.54
CA GLN A 313 6.01 6.33 -33.97
C GLN A 313 6.88 7.53 -34.31
N PHE A 314 8.10 7.26 -34.79
CA PHE A 314 9.03 8.30 -35.20
C PHE A 314 8.59 8.90 -36.53
N ALA A 315 8.43 10.23 -36.58
CA ALA A 315 8.09 10.96 -37.81
C ALA A 315 9.23 10.93 -38.85
N SER A 316 10.46 10.59 -38.42
CA SER A 316 11.65 10.51 -39.26
C SER A 316 12.68 9.55 -38.65
N ASP A 317 13.41 8.83 -39.49
CA ASP A 317 14.59 8.02 -39.10
C ASP A 317 15.87 8.87 -38.95
N GLU A 318 15.78 10.18 -39.21
CA GLU A 318 16.84 11.18 -39.04
C GLU A 318 16.35 12.39 -38.24
N TRP A 319 17.28 13.12 -37.63
CA TRP A 319 17.01 14.41 -37.01
C TRP A 319 16.61 15.46 -38.04
N LEU A 320 15.35 15.89 -38.01
CA LEU A 320 14.80 16.92 -38.90
C LEU A 320 15.46 18.27 -38.62
N LEU A 321 15.87 18.97 -39.68
CA LEU A 321 16.57 20.25 -39.56
C LEU A 321 15.58 21.42 -39.59
N LEU A 322 15.41 22.11 -38.47
CA LEU A 322 14.77 23.42 -38.43
C LEU A 322 15.62 24.44 -39.19
N ASP A 323 14.96 25.32 -39.94
CA ASP A 323 15.61 26.35 -40.76
C ASP A 323 16.12 27.56 -39.94
N LYS A 324 15.80 27.57 -38.64
CA LYS A 324 16.21 28.56 -37.64
C LYS A 324 17.25 27.99 -36.69
N ARG A 325 18.11 28.87 -36.17
CA ARG A 325 19.01 28.59 -35.05
C ARG A 325 18.22 28.62 -33.75
N LEU A 326 18.75 28.00 -32.69
CA LEU A 326 18.13 28.06 -31.37
C LEU A 326 17.99 29.52 -30.87
N GLU A 327 18.97 30.36 -31.17
CA GLU A 327 18.99 31.80 -30.85
C GLU A 327 17.88 32.59 -31.56
N ASP A 328 17.43 32.17 -32.74
CA ASP A 328 16.39 32.88 -33.52
C ASP A 328 15.00 32.79 -32.86
N TYR A 329 14.81 31.85 -31.92
CA TYR A 329 13.57 31.72 -31.17
C TYR A 329 13.52 32.62 -29.91
N THR A 330 14.60 33.35 -29.61
CA THR A 330 14.79 34.04 -28.30
C THR A 330 14.28 35.49 -28.24
N GLU A 331 13.59 36.00 -29.27
CA GLU A 331 13.09 37.39 -29.30
C GLU A 331 11.88 37.67 -28.36
N THR A 332 11.49 36.73 -27.49
CA THR A 332 10.35 36.86 -26.58
C THR A 332 10.79 37.09 -25.13
N SER A 333 10.08 37.94 -24.39
CA SER A 333 10.28 38.14 -22.95
C SER A 333 9.80 36.96 -22.10
N ASN A 334 9.15 35.96 -22.71
CA ASN A 334 8.62 34.75 -22.09
C ASN A 334 9.36 33.51 -22.61
N TRP A 335 9.87 32.67 -21.71
CA TRP A 335 10.61 31.45 -22.04
C TRP A 335 9.71 30.35 -22.62
N TRP A 336 8.45 30.27 -22.17
CA TRP A 336 7.49 29.27 -22.66
C TRP A 336 7.19 29.47 -24.16
N GLU A 337 7.02 30.72 -24.61
CA GLU A 337 6.72 31.04 -26.02
C GLU A 337 7.80 30.55 -26.98
N LYS A 338 9.07 30.56 -26.56
CA LYS A 338 10.19 30.04 -27.34
C LYS A 338 9.97 28.57 -27.68
N TRP A 339 9.69 27.76 -26.65
CA TRP A 339 9.50 26.32 -26.78
C TRP A 339 8.24 25.97 -27.55
N GLU A 340 7.16 26.76 -27.39
CA GLU A 340 5.95 26.55 -28.19
C GLU A 340 6.18 26.83 -29.66
N ARG A 341 6.92 27.87 -30.01
CA ARG A 341 7.29 28.14 -31.41
C ARG A 341 8.14 27.03 -31.99
N ILE A 342 9.12 26.51 -31.23
CA ILE A 342 9.94 25.37 -31.65
C ILE A 342 9.04 24.15 -31.88
N ARG A 343 8.11 23.86 -30.96
CA ARG A 343 7.19 22.73 -31.06
C ARG A 343 6.28 22.84 -32.28
N GLU A 344 5.68 24.01 -32.52
CA GLU A 344 4.80 24.22 -33.68
C GLU A 344 5.59 24.17 -35.00
N ASP A 345 6.77 24.77 -35.08
CA ASP A 345 7.64 24.68 -36.27
C ASP A 345 8.07 23.21 -36.53
N ALA A 346 8.39 22.45 -35.48
CA ALA A 346 8.72 21.03 -35.59
C ALA A 346 7.55 20.19 -36.10
N ILE A 347 6.35 20.40 -35.55
CA ILE A 347 5.11 19.74 -36.01
C ILE A 347 4.87 20.07 -37.49
N GLN A 348 4.97 21.35 -37.87
CA GLN A 348 4.80 21.76 -39.26
C GLN A 348 5.85 21.12 -40.19
N LEU A 349 7.12 21.09 -39.78
CA LEU A 349 8.22 20.52 -40.56
C LEU A 349 8.05 19.02 -40.77
N SER A 350 7.56 18.31 -39.77
CA SER A 350 7.36 16.86 -39.83
C SER A 350 6.24 16.44 -40.81
N GLY A 351 5.30 17.33 -41.09
CA GLY A 351 4.13 17.05 -41.92
C GLY A 351 3.10 16.11 -41.28
N ILE A 352 3.24 15.76 -40.00
CA ILE A 352 2.25 14.91 -39.31
C ILE A 352 0.96 15.70 -39.07
N ASN A 353 -0.16 14.98 -39.07
CA ASN A 353 -1.41 15.50 -38.57
C ASN A 353 -1.57 15.11 -37.09
N VAL A 354 -1.59 16.08 -36.19
CA VAL A 354 -1.68 15.86 -34.73
C VAL A 354 -2.94 15.07 -34.34
N ASP A 355 -4.03 15.20 -35.11
CA ASP A 355 -5.30 14.52 -34.84
C ASP A 355 -5.24 13.00 -35.05
N ASP A 356 -4.26 12.51 -35.81
CA ASP A 356 -4.07 11.07 -36.05
C ASP A 356 -3.42 10.34 -34.87
N TYR A 357 -2.97 11.10 -33.86
CA TYR A 357 -2.27 10.62 -32.67
C TYR A 357 -2.99 11.04 -31.39
N ASP A 358 -2.81 10.27 -30.33
CA ASP A 358 -3.29 10.57 -28.99
C ASP A 358 -2.39 11.60 -28.28
N ALA A 359 -1.10 11.60 -28.62
CA ALA A 359 -0.13 12.62 -28.23
C ALA A 359 0.99 12.78 -29.28
N VAL A 360 1.71 13.90 -29.21
CA VAL A 360 2.86 14.23 -30.06
C VAL A 360 3.98 14.75 -29.17
N ILE A 361 5.15 14.12 -29.27
CA ILE A 361 6.38 14.51 -28.57
C ILE A 361 7.31 15.16 -29.58
N VAL A 362 7.68 16.42 -29.36
CA VAL A 362 8.80 17.06 -30.04
C VAL A 362 10.04 16.90 -29.17
N ILE A 363 11.11 16.33 -29.73
CA ILE A 363 12.38 16.15 -29.02
C ILE A 363 13.50 16.95 -29.65
N GLN A 364 14.28 17.64 -28.81
CA GLN A 364 15.32 18.56 -29.26
C GLN A 364 16.61 18.54 -28.38
N PRO A 365 17.77 19.05 -28.85
CA PRO A 365 19.07 18.85 -28.18
C PRO A 365 19.42 19.81 -27.02
N ALA A 366 18.79 20.97 -26.95
CA ALA A 366 19.03 21.98 -25.93
C ALA A 366 18.41 21.56 -24.60
N CYS A 367 19.01 21.97 -23.48
CA CYS A 367 18.41 21.74 -22.18
C CYS A 367 17.22 22.65 -21.94
N MET A 368 16.16 22.06 -21.41
CA MET A 368 14.93 22.74 -21.04
C MET A 368 14.20 21.97 -19.95
N ARG A 369 13.29 22.63 -19.26
CA ARG A 369 12.24 21.98 -18.49
C ARG A 369 11.20 21.44 -19.48
N SER A 370 11.04 20.13 -19.50
CA SER A 370 10.04 19.45 -20.33
C SER A 370 8.63 19.78 -19.84
N PHE A 371 7.68 19.85 -20.77
CA PHE A 371 6.28 20.11 -20.42
C PHE A 371 5.31 19.67 -21.51
N ALA A 372 4.10 19.30 -21.08
CA ALA A 372 2.90 19.20 -21.90
C ALA A 372 2.19 20.57 -21.97
N ASN A 373 1.60 20.89 -23.12
CA ASN A 373 1.01 22.21 -23.38
C ASN A 373 -0.13 22.59 -22.42
N GLU A 374 -0.91 21.60 -21.98
CA GLU A 374 -1.96 21.71 -20.96
C GLU A 374 -2.35 20.32 -20.49
N ILE A 375 -2.96 20.21 -19.31
CA ILE A 375 -3.51 18.95 -18.81
C ILE A 375 -4.68 18.52 -19.70
N GLY A 376 -4.58 17.32 -20.26
CA GLY A 376 -5.50 16.80 -21.27
C GLY A 376 -5.19 17.25 -22.70
N GLY A 377 -4.13 18.04 -22.90
CA GLY A 377 -3.60 18.39 -24.22
C GLY A 377 -2.95 17.22 -24.94
N LYS A 378 -2.40 17.47 -26.13
CA LYS A 378 -1.74 16.43 -26.95
C LYS A 378 -0.27 16.70 -27.22
N LYS A 379 0.23 17.90 -26.94
CA LYS A 379 1.52 18.35 -27.46
C LYS A 379 2.53 18.45 -26.33
N ILE A 380 3.64 17.74 -26.47
CA ILE A 380 4.76 17.72 -25.54
C ILE A 380 5.99 18.27 -26.26
N ILE A 381 6.82 19.01 -25.54
CA ILE A 381 8.19 19.29 -25.95
C ILE A 381 9.15 18.86 -24.84
N THR A 382 10.19 18.12 -25.22
CA THR A 382 11.19 17.55 -24.30
C THR A 382 12.58 17.62 -24.92
N THR A 383 13.61 17.30 -24.14
CA THR A 383 14.98 17.17 -24.63
C THR A 383 15.43 15.71 -24.74
N GLU A 384 16.39 15.45 -25.63
CA GLU A 384 17.04 14.13 -25.78
C GLU A 384 17.83 13.70 -24.55
N LYS A 385 18.22 14.66 -23.72
CA LYS A 385 19.03 14.46 -22.51
C LYS A 385 18.21 14.00 -21.32
N ASP A 386 16.89 14.14 -21.40
CA ASP A 386 15.97 13.64 -20.38
C ASP A 386 15.82 12.11 -20.48
N PRO A 387 15.55 11.43 -19.36
CA PRO A 387 15.37 10.00 -19.27
C PRO A 387 13.96 9.66 -19.73
N TYR A 388 13.72 8.36 -19.93
CA TYR A 388 12.38 7.89 -20.28
C TYR A 388 11.33 8.27 -19.20
N GLY A 389 11.72 8.42 -17.93
CA GLY A 389 10.83 8.80 -16.82
C GLY A 389 10.18 10.17 -17.01
N VAL A 390 10.92 11.15 -17.54
CA VAL A 390 10.36 12.47 -17.90
C VAL A 390 9.38 12.34 -19.07
N TRP A 391 9.71 11.55 -20.09
CA TRP A 391 8.78 11.35 -21.22
C TRP A 391 7.49 10.66 -20.75
N ALA A 392 7.62 9.69 -19.85
CA ALA A 392 6.49 9.01 -19.24
C ALA A 392 5.64 9.98 -18.41
N HIS A 393 6.27 10.85 -17.63
CA HIS A 393 5.61 11.90 -16.86
C HIS A 393 4.80 12.86 -17.76
N GLU A 394 5.42 13.43 -18.79
CA GLU A 394 4.74 14.36 -19.70
C GLU A 394 3.55 13.71 -20.43
N LEU A 395 3.72 12.46 -20.86
CA LEU A 395 2.61 11.68 -21.44
C LEU A 395 1.46 11.50 -20.45
N GLY A 396 1.75 11.43 -19.16
CA GLY A 396 0.77 11.35 -18.09
C GLY A 396 -0.16 12.56 -18.02
N HIS A 397 0.32 13.77 -18.32
CA HIS A 397 -0.52 14.97 -18.35
C HIS A 397 -1.44 15.04 -19.56
N THR A 398 -1.09 14.38 -20.66
CA THR A 398 -1.84 14.48 -21.91
C THR A 398 -3.25 13.89 -21.83
N SER A 399 -3.97 13.97 -22.95
CA SER A 399 -5.29 13.38 -23.16
C SER A 399 -5.37 11.88 -22.82
N LEU A 400 -4.23 11.19 -22.74
CA LEU A 400 -4.11 9.80 -22.33
C LEU A 400 -4.64 9.57 -20.90
N PHE A 401 -4.14 10.33 -19.92
CA PHE A 401 -4.40 10.06 -18.49
C PHE A 401 -4.78 11.26 -17.65
N LYS A 402 -4.44 12.49 -18.09
CA LYS A 402 -4.76 13.75 -17.39
C LYS A 402 -4.31 13.74 -15.93
N PHE A 403 -3.15 13.16 -15.66
CA PHE A 403 -2.57 13.17 -14.32
C PHE A 403 -2.15 14.60 -13.94
N TYR A 404 -2.17 14.87 -12.64
CA TYR A 404 -1.77 16.14 -12.04
C TYR A 404 -0.40 16.00 -11.41
N ASP A 405 0.33 17.10 -11.35
CA ASP A 405 1.58 17.20 -10.61
C ASP A 405 1.36 17.24 -9.10
N TYR A 406 2.17 16.46 -8.40
CA TYR A 406 2.24 16.39 -6.94
C TYR A 406 3.66 16.69 -6.46
N TYR A 407 4.20 17.79 -6.93
CA TYR A 407 5.37 18.45 -6.36
C TYR A 407 4.94 19.90 -6.19
N GLU A 408 4.70 20.34 -4.96
CA GLU A 408 4.04 21.63 -4.69
C GLU A 408 4.94 22.78 -5.16
N GLU A 409 4.63 23.33 -6.35
CA GLU A 409 5.28 24.47 -6.99
C GLU A 409 4.36 25.70 -7.04
N THR A 410 4.92 26.85 -7.40
CA THR A 410 4.33 28.18 -7.20
C THR A 410 3.17 28.51 -8.13
N ASP A 411 1.98 28.18 -7.66
CA ASP A 411 0.76 28.99 -7.65
C ASP A 411 -0.19 28.16 -6.79
N TYR A 412 -0.40 28.54 -5.53
CA TYR A 412 -1.17 27.71 -4.57
C TYR A 412 -2.54 27.25 -5.13
N ALA A 413 -3.09 28.03 -6.07
CA ALA A 413 -4.31 27.73 -6.81
C ALA A 413 -4.20 26.60 -7.86
N LEU A 414 -3.00 26.11 -8.22
CA LEU A 414 -2.73 25.04 -9.20
C LEU A 414 -2.01 23.81 -8.61
N SER A 415 -1.47 23.89 -7.39
CA SER A 415 -0.87 22.73 -6.70
C SER A 415 -1.91 21.63 -6.42
N HIS A 416 -1.53 20.36 -6.61
CA HIS A 416 -2.33 19.19 -6.24
C HIS A 416 -1.73 18.39 -5.07
N GLY A 417 -0.73 18.95 -4.38
CA GLY A 417 -0.06 18.38 -3.21
C GLY A 417 1.41 17.99 -3.48
N GLU A 418 2.00 17.20 -2.59
CA GLU A 418 3.42 16.82 -2.64
C GLU A 418 3.62 15.37 -2.16
N ILE A 419 4.04 14.50 -3.08
CA ILE A 419 4.24 13.06 -2.80
C ILE A 419 5.72 12.64 -2.76
N GLY A 420 6.64 13.57 -2.97
CA GLY A 420 8.08 13.33 -3.00
C GLY A 420 8.45 12.37 -4.12
N ASN A 421 9.39 11.46 -3.83
CA ASN A 421 9.88 10.47 -4.78
C ASN A 421 8.96 9.25 -4.92
N TRP A 422 7.78 9.23 -4.31
CA TRP A 422 6.97 8.01 -4.24
C TRP A 422 6.10 7.75 -5.47
N GLY A 423 6.01 8.67 -6.44
CA GLY A 423 5.30 8.41 -7.68
C GLY A 423 5.80 9.20 -8.88
N LEU A 424 5.43 8.73 -10.09
CA LEU A 424 5.76 9.35 -11.37
C LEU A 424 5.41 10.84 -11.45
N MET A 425 4.30 11.22 -10.83
CA MET A 425 3.79 12.60 -10.83
C MET A 425 4.36 13.44 -9.68
N GLY A 426 5.30 12.88 -8.92
CA GLY A 426 6.09 13.60 -7.93
C GLY A 426 7.49 13.89 -8.48
N ARG A 427 8.48 13.88 -7.60
CA ARG A 427 9.87 14.26 -7.90
C ARG A 427 10.72 13.13 -8.49
N ALA A 428 10.13 11.96 -8.71
CA ALA A 428 10.83 10.75 -9.14
C ALA A 428 11.11 10.66 -10.64
N THR A 429 10.69 11.64 -11.45
CA THR A 429 10.85 11.63 -12.92
C THR A 429 12.32 11.59 -13.35
N LEU A 430 13.21 12.11 -12.51
CA LEU A 430 14.66 12.14 -12.73
C LEU A 430 15.39 10.93 -12.13
N MET A 431 14.68 10.05 -11.43
CA MET A 431 15.25 8.83 -10.85
C MET A 431 15.40 7.72 -11.89
N ASN A 432 16.42 6.87 -11.68
CA ASN A 432 16.60 5.65 -12.46
C ASN A 432 16.73 4.43 -11.53
N PRO A 433 15.78 3.48 -11.54
CA PRO A 433 14.52 3.54 -12.29
C PRO A 433 13.58 4.63 -11.72
N THR A 434 12.67 5.14 -12.55
CA THR A 434 11.65 6.10 -12.07
C THR A 434 10.65 5.38 -11.15
N SER A 435 10.01 6.12 -10.23
CA SER A 435 9.05 5.52 -9.30
C SER A 435 7.74 5.13 -9.99
N PRO A 436 7.04 4.10 -9.48
CA PRO A 436 5.75 3.64 -10.00
C PRO A 436 4.68 4.74 -10.09
N ILE A 437 3.64 4.47 -10.87
CA ILE A 437 2.43 5.29 -10.84
C ILE A 437 1.69 4.98 -9.52
N MET A 438 1.49 5.98 -8.66
CA MET A 438 0.82 5.80 -7.38
C MET A 438 -0.63 5.31 -7.55
N SER A 439 -1.16 4.65 -6.51
CA SER A 439 -2.49 4.04 -6.48
C SER A 439 -3.61 5.01 -6.88
N ALA A 440 -3.55 6.28 -6.47
CA ALA A 440 -4.55 7.28 -6.85
C ALA A 440 -4.61 7.51 -8.37
N ASN A 441 -3.45 7.64 -9.02
CA ASN A 441 -3.37 7.78 -10.47
C ASN A 441 -3.79 6.49 -11.19
N LYS A 442 -3.43 5.31 -10.66
CA LYS A 442 -3.90 4.03 -11.22
C LYS A 442 -5.41 3.88 -11.13
N VAL A 443 -6.04 4.35 -10.04
CA VAL A 443 -7.51 4.40 -9.93
C VAL A 443 -8.10 5.41 -10.92
N LYS A 444 -7.49 6.60 -11.06
CA LYS A 444 -7.92 7.61 -12.05
C LYS A 444 -7.86 7.08 -13.49
N ALA A 445 -6.85 6.28 -13.82
CA ALA A 445 -6.71 5.61 -15.11
C ALA A 445 -7.60 4.35 -15.26
N GLY A 446 -8.32 3.95 -14.22
CA GLY A 446 -9.20 2.78 -14.23
C GLY A 446 -8.48 1.43 -14.14
N TRP A 447 -7.20 1.42 -13.76
CA TRP A 447 -6.40 0.18 -13.62
C TRP A 447 -6.55 -0.46 -12.25
N LEU A 448 -6.90 0.31 -11.22
CA LEU A 448 -7.20 -0.14 -9.87
C LEU A 448 -8.55 0.42 -9.41
N GLN A 449 -9.05 -0.10 -8.29
CA GLN A 449 -10.20 0.44 -7.58
C GLN A 449 -9.85 0.69 -6.11
N PHE A 450 -10.55 1.63 -5.47
CA PHE A 450 -10.41 1.80 -4.03
C PHE A 450 -11.33 0.86 -3.26
N ASN A 451 -10.76 0.02 -2.40
CA ASN A 451 -11.49 -0.55 -1.27
C ASN A 451 -11.60 0.52 -0.17
N THR A 452 -12.82 1.00 0.07
CA THR A 452 -13.05 2.10 1.02
C THR A 452 -13.42 1.56 2.38
N ILE A 453 -12.51 1.69 3.33
CA ILE A 453 -12.75 1.44 4.75
C ILE A 453 -13.48 2.66 5.30
N SER A 454 -14.69 2.44 5.84
CA SER A 454 -15.49 3.51 6.46
C SER A 454 -14.79 4.10 7.68
N ALA A 455 -15.20 5.29 8.10
CA ALA A 455 -14.60 5.97 9.25
C ALA A 455 -14.80 5.25 10.60
N ASP A 456 -15.75 4.31 10.68
CA ASP A 456 -15.96 3.41 11.82
C ASP A 456 -15.33 2.02 11.61
N GLY A 457 -14.67 1.81 10.45
CA GLY A 457 -14.03 0.57 10.06
C GLY A 457 -12.71 0.34 10.77
N TYR A 458 -12.74 0.23 12.10
CA TYR A 458 -11.58 -0.15 12.89
C TYR A 458 -11.35 -1.65 12.79
N GLY A 459 -10.10 -2.06 12.62
CA GLY A 459 -9.77 -3.45 12.36
C GLY A 459 -8.35 -3.65 11.87
N LEU A 460 -8.10 -4.85 11.34
CA LEU A 460 -6.84 -5.23 10.72
C LEU A 460 -7.13 -5.53 9.25
N TYR A 461 -6.40 -4.88 8.35
CA TYR A 461 -6.62 -4.95 6.91
C TYR A 461 -5.34 -5.35 6.20
N ASP A 462 -5.45 -6.27 5.26
CA ASP A 462 -4.33 -6.69 4.42
C ASP A 462 -3.95 -5.57 3.46
N ILE A 463 -2.65 -5.29 3.37
CA ILE A 463 -2.08 -4.33 2.43
C ILE A 463 -1.17 -5.08 1.48
N ASP A 464 -1.65 -5.23 0.25
CA ASP A 464 -0.84 -5.76 -0.84
C ASP A 464 0.15 -4.72 -1.33
N PHE A 465 1.31 -5.21 -1.79
CA PHE A 465 2.32 -4.36 -2.39
C PHE A 465 1.87 -3.96 -3.79
N LEU A 466 2.19 -2.73 -4.20
CA LEU A 466 1.83 -2.22 -5.52
C LEU A 466 2.30 -3.15 -6.66
N THR A 467 3.42 -3.85 -6.46
CA THR A 467 3.98 -4.86 -7.38
C THR A 467 3.22 -6.17 -7.43
N GLY A 468 2.49 -6.53 -6.37
CA GLY A 468 1.66 -7.73 -6.30
C GLY A 468 0.20 -7.50 -6.74
N LEU A 469 -0.18 -6.25 -7.01
CA LEU A 469 -1.51 -5.92 -7.51
C LEU A 469 -1.66 -6.27 -8.99
N ASN A 470 -2.92 -6.45 -9.42
CA ASN A 470 -3.29 -6.75 -10.80
C ASN A 470 -4.36 -5.77 -11.32
N SER A 471 -4.68 -5.88 -12.60
CA SER A 471 -5.69 -5.04 -13.24
C SER A 471 -7.06 -5.24 -12.60
N GLY A 472 -7.69 -4.15 -12.14
CA GLY A 472 -8.95 -4.19 -11.39
C GLY A 472 -8.77 -4.54 -9.91
N GLY A 473 -7.54 -4.76 -9.45
CA GLY A 473 -7.19 -4.98 -8.04
C GLY A 473 -7.56 -3.79 -7.14
N GLN A 474 -7.47 -4.00 -5.83
CA GLN A 474 -7.95 -3.05 -4.83
C GLN A 474 -6.81 -2.37 -4.07
N ALA A 475 -6.74 -1.06 -4.16
CA ALA A 475 -5.95 -0.23 -3.24
C ALA A 475 -6.83 0.15 -2.04
N ASN A 476 -6.30 0.04 -0.82
CA ASN A 476 -7.06 0.39 0.37
C ASN A 476 -7.04 1.90 0.62
N ARG A 477 -8.19 2.46 0.99
CA ARG A 477 -8.28 3.80 1.57
C ARG A 477 -9.16 3.81 2.81
N TYR A 478 -8.87 4.70 3.74
CA TYR A 478 -9.66 4.90 4.96
C TYR A 478 -10.28 6.30 4.97
N ALA A 479 -11.60 6.37 5.05
CA ALA A 479 -12.33 7.62 5.23
C ALA A 479 -12.20 8.12 6.67
N THR A 480 -11.98 9.41 6.88
CA THR A 480 -11.84 9.98 8.23
C THR A 480 -13.14 10.63 8.73
N LYS A 481 -13.29 10.77 10.05
CA LYS A 481 -14.47 11.38 10.69
C LYS A 481 -14.43 12.90 10.77
N GLY A 482 -13.24 13.49 10.83
CA GLY A 482 -13.08 14.91 11.08
C GLY A 482 -11.71 15.44 10.64
N GLY A 483 -11.48 16.72 10.92
CA GLY A 483 -10.29 17.43 10.47
C GLY A 483 -10.28 17.74 8.98
N ASN A 484 -9.17 18.27 8.49
CA ASN A 484 -9.03 18.65 7.08
C ASN A 484 -8.59 17.48 6.17
N THR A 485 -8.42 16.28 6.72
CA THR A 485 -8.20 15.05 5.94
C THR A 485 -9.55 14.47 5.50
N SER A 486 -9.70 14.11 4.23
CA SER A 486 -10.87 13.40 3.71
C SER A 486 -10.69 11.88 3.88
N TYR A 487 -9.56 11.37 3.37
CA TYR A 487 -9.18 9.97 3.51
C TYR A 487 -7.67 9.80 3.46
N TYR A 488 -7.22 8.65 3.96
CA TYR A 488 -5.86 8.15 3.78
C TYR A 488 -5.85 7.06 2.71
N ILE A 489 -4.88 7.09 1.81
CA ILE A 489 -4.58 5.97 0.90
C ILE A 489 -3.43 5.18 1.51
N PHE A 490 -3.55 3.85 1.53
CA PHE A 490 -2.50 2.92 1.95
C PHE A 490 -1.91 2.23 0.73
N GLU A 491 -0.59 2.28 0.60
CA GLU A 491 0.11 1.63 -0.51
C GLU A 491 1.28 0.81 0.03
N GLY A 492 1.28 -0.50 -0.21
CA GLY A 492 2.43 -1.35 0.13
C GLY A 492 3.58 -1.08 -0.84
N ARG A 493 4.77 -0.80 -0.32
CA ARG A 493 5.97 -0.43 -1.08
C ARG A 493 7.15 -1.31 -0.70
N GLY A 494 7.97 -1.68 -1.69
CA GLY A 494 9.18 -2.46 -1.48
C GLY A 494 10.29 -2.15 -2.50
N PRO A 495 11.48 -2.75 -2.34
CA PRO A 495 12.61 -2.43 -3.19
C PRO A 495 12.29 -2.68 -4.69
N VAL A 496 12.60 -1.68 -5.51
CA VAL A 496 12.53 -1.62 -6.99
C VAL A 496 11.12 -1.46 -7.60
N ASP A 497 10.04 -1.70 -6.83
CA ASP A 497 8.63 -1.62 -7.27
C ASP A 497 8.36 -2.04 -8.75
N ASN A 498 9.09 -3.07 -9.23
CA ASN A 498 9.05 -3.63 -10.59
C ASN A 498 9.20 -2.62 -11.74
N VAL A 499 10.06 -1.61 -11.62
CA VAL A 499 10.42 -0.74 -12.76
C VAL A 499 11.81 -1.12 -13.28
N SER A 500 11.95 -1.33 -14.60
CA SER A 500 13.24 -1.60 -15.24
C SER A 500 14.16 -0.38 -15.22
N GLU A 501 15.44 -0.61 -14.94
CA GLU A 501 16.48 0.42 -15.08
C GLU A 501 16.66 0.80 -16.56
N ASP A 502 16.81 2.10 -16.85
CA ASP A 502 17.23 2.56 -18.18
C ASP A 502 18.69 2.18 -18.47
N TYR A 503 19.06 2.11 -19.74
CA TYR A 503 20.43 1.90 -20.17
C TYR A 503 21.38 3.02 -19.69
N LEU A 504 22.64 2.63 -19.46
CA LEU A 504 23.75 3.40 -18.91
C LEU A 504 23.69 4.91 -19.16
N MET A 505 23.63 5.67 -18.06
CA MET A 505 23.80 7.12 -18.01
C MET A 505 25.06 7.56 -18.78
N PRO A 506 24.95 8.45 -19.78
CA PRO A 506 26.14 9.03 -20.41
C PRO A 506 26.86 9.98 -19.45
N SER A 507 28.19 10.05 -19.52
CA SER A 507 29.02 10.85 -18.62
C SER A 507 28.82 12.37 -18.72
N ASP A 508 28.18 12.84 -19.80
CA ASP A 508 28.24 14.25 -20.25
C ASP A 508 26.89 14.99 -20.17
N GLY A 509 25.92 14.47 -19.39
CA GLY A 509 24.99 15.34 -18.67
C GLY A 509 23.49 15.16 -18.93
N TYR A 510 22.76 15.17 -17.82
CA TYR A 510 21.33 15.36 -17.67
C TYR A 510 21.01 16.87 -17.67
N CYS A 511 19.84 17.31 -18.13
CA CYS A 511 19.49 18.75 -18.17
C CYS A 511 19.06 19.35 -16.81
N GLY A 512 19.22 18.58 -15.75
CA GLY A 512 18.79 18.84 -14.38
C GLY A 512 19.85 18.33 -13.40
N TRP A 513 19.66 18.64 -12.11
CA TRP A 513 20.64 18.32 -11.08
C TRP A 513 20.73 16.80 -10.86
N PRO A 514 21.93 16.18 -11.00
CA PRO A 514 22.11 14.76 -10.82
C PRO A 514 22.06 14.43 -9.33
N TYR A 515 20.88 14.17 -8.82
CA TYR A 515 20.72 13.63 -7.48
C TYR A 515 20.66 12.11 -7.56
N ASP A 516 21.49 11.43 -6.76
CA ASP A 516 21.46 9.97 -6.58
C ASP A 516 20.28 9.60 -5.67
N TYR A 517 19.06 9.89 -6.12
CA TYR A 517 17.85 9.56 -5.40
C TYR A 517 17.50 8.10 -5.70
N LYS A 518 17.61 7.26 -4.68
CA LYS A 518 17.02 5.92 -4.65
C LYS A 518 16.02 5.85 -3.51
N LEU A 519 14.85 5.25 -3.77
CA LEU A 519 13.94 4.89 -2.68
C LEU A 519 14.67 3.93 -1.73
N SER A 520 14.33 4.01 -0.45
CA SER A 520 14.83 3.10 0.57
C SER A 520 14.51 1.66 0.19
N GLU A 521 15.40 0.74 0.53
CA GLU A 521 15.16 -0.69 0.38
C GLU A 521 14.16 -1.24 1.42
N ASP A 522 13.71 -0.40 2.35
CA ASP A 522 12.72 -0.75 3.36
C ASP A 522 11.37 -1.15 2.75
N LYS A 523 10.81 -2.26 3.21
CA LYS A 523 9.42 -2.65 2.92
C LYS A 523 8.46 -2.06 3.94
N GLY A 524 7.33 -1.54 3.49
CA GLY A 524 6.35 -0.94 4.38
C GLY A 524 5.09 -0.43 3.70
N VAL A 525 4.32 0.37 4.44
CA VAL A 525 3.12 1.04 3.95
C VAL A 525 3.37 2.53 3.82
N GLN A 526 3.31 3.03 2.59
CA GLN A 526 3.28 4.44 2.29
C GLN A 526 1.86 4.97 2.51
N LEU A 527 1.75 6.03 3.31
CA LEU A 527 0.50 6.73 3.58
C LEU A 527 0.43 7.99 2.73
N TYR A 528 -0.71 8.20 2.06
CA TYR A 528 -1.03 9.48 1.44
C TYR A 528 -2.27 10.08 2.10
N LYS A 529 -2.12 11.29 2.66
CA LYS A 529 -3.21 12.10 3.20
C LYS A 529 -3.87 12.86 2.04
N VAL A 530 -5.19 12.70 1.88
CA VAL A 530 -5.96 13.45 0.88
C VAL A 530 -6.84 14.47 1.57
N THR A 531 -6.80 15.73 1.12
CA THR A 531 -7.49 16.85 1.78
C THR A 531 -8.99 16.85 1.55
N ARG A 532 -9.76 17.46 2.48
CA ARG A 532 -11.18 17.80 2.26
C ARG A 532 -11.34 19.04 1.39
N GLY A 533 -10.48 20.04 1.61
CA GLY A 533 -10.35 21.18 0.72
C GLY A 533 -9.95 20.73 -0.68
N VAL A 534 -10.48 21.41 -1.69
CA VAL A 534 -10.10 21.20 -3.09
C VAL A 534 -9.32 22.39 -3.59
N ASN A 535 -8.44 22.13 -4.56
CA ASN A 535 -7.86 23.16 -5.39
C ASN A 535 -9.00 23.97 -6.07
N GLN A 536 -8.93 25.30 -6.01
CA GLN A 536 -10.03 26.15 -6.47
C GLN A 536 -10.16 26.21 -8.00
N LEU A 537 -9.10 25.91 -8.75
CA LEU A 537 -9.10 25.93 -10.21
C LEU A 537 -9.47 24.57 -10.80
N SER A 538 -8.88 23.49 -10.29
CA SER A 538 -9.16 22.13 -10.79
C SER A 538 -10.38 21.47 -10.12
N GLY A 539 -10.74 21.88 -8.90
CA GLY A 539 -11.80 21.24 -8.12
C GLY A 539 -11.39 19.91 -7.49
N GLU A 540 -10.10 19.56 -7.57
CA GLU A 540 -9.57 18.27 -7.11
C GLU A 540 -8.93 18.39 -5.72
N PRO A 541 -9.00 17.35 -4.88
CA PRO A 541 -8.34 17.36 -3.58
C PRO A 541 -6.82 17.28 -3.73
N LYS A 542 -6.09 17.86 -2.77
CA LYS A 542 -4.64 17.74 -2.71
C LYS A 542 -4.23 16.42 -2.05
N ILE A 543 -3.11 15.85 -2.48
CA ILE A 543 -2.56 14.58 -1.99
C ILE A 543 -1.15 14.80 -1.45
N TYR A 544 -0.93 14.40 -0.20
CA TYR A 544 0.32 14.58 0.51
C TYR A 544 0.87 13.26 1.02
N SER A 545 2.17 13.02 0.80
CA SER A 545 2.87 11.92 1.46
C SER A 545 2.97 12.16 2.98
N VAL A 546 3.02 11.09 3.78
CA VAL A 546 3.21 11.15 5.24
C VAL A 546 4.49 10.39 5.62
N PRO A 547 5.35 10.89 6.53
CA PRO A 547 5.43 12.30 6.88
C PRO A 547 5.67 13.11 5.61
N HIS A 548 5.23 14.36 5.62
CA HIS A 548 5.41 15.21 4.47
C HIS A 548 6.91 15.28 4.08
N PRO A 549 7.27 15.12 2.80
CA PRO A 549 8.64 15.31 2.35
C PRO A 549 9.04 16.77 2.61
N ILE A 550 9.96 17.01 3.54
CA ILE A 550 10.58 18.33 3.75
C ILE A 550 11.92 18.30 3.02
N MET A 551 12.18 19.21 2.09
CA MET A 551 13.41 19.20 1.26
C MET A 551 14.73 19.10 2.02
N PHE A 552 14.74 19.55 3.28
CA PHE A 552 15.93 19.57 4.12
C PHE A 552 16.00 18.40 5.12
N LEU A 553 15.08 17.43 5.02
CA LEU A 553 15.17 16.11 5.65
C LEU A 553 15.31 15.03 4.55
N PRO A 554 16.50 14.87 3.94
CA PRO A 554 16.71 13.95 2.80
C PRO A 554 16.26 12.50 3.08
N ASP A 555 16.27 12.12 4.35
CA ASP A 555 15.89 10.80 4.82
C ASP A 555 14.40 10.47 4.67
N SER A 556 13.48 11.45 4.67
CA SER A 556 12.03 11.18 4.60
C SER A 556 11.50 11.00 3.18
N TRP A 557 12.23 11.47 2.18
CA TRP A 557 11.82 11.46 0.77
C TRP A 557 11.85 10.07 0.16
N ASN A 558 12.72 9.24 0.70
CA ASN A 558 13.02 7.92 0.19
C ASN A 558 12.58 6.82 1.16
N LYS A 559 12.16 7.12 2.40
CA LYS A 559 11.73 6.11 3.39
C LYS A 559 10.22 6.02 3.48
N VAL A 560 9.72 4.79 3.49
CA VAL A 560 8.29 4.49 3.58
C VAL A 560 7.72 4.98 4.92
N THR A 561 6.46 5.45 4.95
CA THR A 561 5.85 6.00 6.16
C THR A 561 5.89 5.05 7.35
N LEU A 562 5.45 3.80 7.14
CA LEU A 562 5.28 2.83 8.20
C LEU A 562 5.99 1.52 7.84
N THR A 563 7.08 1.24 8.56
CA THR A 563 7.65 -0.11 8.65
C THR A 563 6.97 -0.91 9.76
N PRO A 564 7.09 -2.26 9.79
CA PRO A 564 6.42 -3.09 10.80
C PRO A 564 6.69 -2.59 12.23
N SER A 565 5.64 -2.55 13.05
CA SER A 565 5.61 -2.00 14.42
C SER A 565 5.67 -0.48 14.56
N LYS A 566 5.78 0.29 13.47
CA LYS A 566 5.64 1.75 13.50
C LYS A 566 4.17 2.15 13.48
N SER A 567 3.86 3.28 14.12
CA SER A 567 2.53 3.87 14.14
C SER A 567 2.55 5.33 13.71
N TYR A 568 1.47 5.75 13.08
CA TYR A 568 1.14 7.15 12.82
C TYR A 568 -0.19 7.49 13.52
N ILE A 569 -0.27 8.66 14.14
CA ILE A 569 -1.46 9.15 14.84
C ILE A 569 -1.85 10.48 14.22
N ASP A 570 -3.12 10.59 13.85
CA ASP A 570 -3.75 11.85 13.47
C ASP A 570 -4.80 12.18 14.54
N GLU A 571 -4.44 13.09 15.45
CA GLU A 571 -5.34 13.51 16.56
C GLU A 571 -6.51 14.37 16.06
N GLU A 572 -6.35 15.05 14.92
CA GLU A 572 -7.41 15.82 14.30
C GLU A 572 -8.48 14.88 13.69
N ALA A 573 -8.04 13.76 13.11
CA ALA A 573 -8.90 12.73 12.54
C ALA A 573 -9.30 11.59 13.51
N GLU A 574 -8.83 11.64 14.77
CA GLU A 574 -9.09 10.67 15.84
C GLU A 574 -8.73 9.22 15.46
N VAL A 575 -7.60 9.04 14.78
CA VAL A 575 -7.20 7.73 14.25
C VAL A 575 -5.73 7.42 14.49
N LYS A 576 -5.45 6.14 14.69
CA LYS A 576 -4.10 5.58 14.73
C LYS A 576 -3.97 4.46 13.71
N PHE A 577 -2.94 4.54 12.89
CA PHE A 577 -2.51 3.49 11.97
C PHE A 577 -1.26 2.81 12.52
N THR A 578 -1.19 1.49 12.45
CA THR A 578 0.01 0.73 12.84
C THR A 578 0.28 -0.34 11.80
N ALA A 579 1.49 -0.34 11.24
CA ALA A 579 1.90 -1.40 10.32
C ALA A 579 2.27 -2.66 11.10
N ILE A 580 1.81 -3.79 10.62
CA ILE A 580 2.04 -5.13 11.18
C ILE A 580 2.48 -6.04 10.05
N GLU A 581 3.42 -6.94 10.33
CA GLU A 581 3.79 -8.02 9.42
C GLU A 581 3.54 -9.35 10.12
N GLU A 582 2.68 -10.19 9.54
CA GLU A 582 2.31 -11.50 10.08
C GLU A 582 2.41 -12.53 8.95
N ASN A 583 3.25 -13.56 9.12
CA ASN A 583 3.48 -14.62 8.14
C ASN A 583 3.86 -14.10 6.74
N GLY A 584 4.62 -13.01 6.65
CA GLY A 584 5.02 -12.39 5.39
C GLY A 584 3.96 -11.50 4.72
N GLN A 585 2.75 -11.40 5.28
CA GLN A 585 1.72 -10.46 4.82
C GLN A 585 1.80 -9.15 5.59
N PHE A 586 1.87 -8.02 4.86
CA PHE A 586 1.75 -6.69 5.46
C PHE A 586 0.29 -6.35 5.71
N LYS A 587 0.04 -5.76 6.88
CA LYS A 587 -1.28 -5.37 7.35
C LYS A 587 -1.23 -3.98 7.96
N ILE A 588 -2.33 -3.25 7.85
CA ILE A 588 -2.54 -2.02 8.60
C ILE A 588 -3.60 -2.26 9.68
N LYS A 589 -3.22 -2.03 10.93
CA LYS A 589 -4.17 -1.98 12.04
C LYS A 589 -4.68 -0.56 12.19
N ILE A 590 -5.99 -0.38 12.01
CA ILE A 590 -6.69 0.89 12.17
C ILE A 590 -7.43 0.84 13.49
N THR A 591 -7.11 1.79 14.37
CA THR A 591 -7.78 1.92 15.68
C THR A 591 -8.25 3.33 15.90
N ASN A 592 -9.41 3.47 16.55
CA ASN A 592 -9.84 4.76 17.09
C ASN A 592 -8.77 5.29 18.06
N PHE A 593 -8.44 6.56 17.93
CA PHE A 593 -7.59 7.27 18.89
C PHE A 593 -8.36 8.50 19.36
N THR A 594 -8.83 8.47 20.60
CA THR A 594 -9.57 9.60 21.18
C THR A 594 -8.60 10.43 22.03
N PRO A 595 -8.26 11.66 21.60
CA PRO A 595 -7.49 12.58 22.41
C PRO A 595 -8.28 12.96 23.66
N VAL A 596 -7.59 13.24 24.77
CA VAL A 596 -8.19 13.74 26.01
C VAL A 596 -7.41 14.95 26.46
N LYS A 597 -8.10 15.99 26.94
CA LYS A 597 -7.46 17.21 27.44
C LYS A 597 -6.49 17.81 26.42
N LYS A 598 -6.97 18.04 25.21
CA LYS A 598 -6.20 18.60 24.08
C LYS A 598 -6.90 19.82 23.49
N LYS A 599 -6.11 20.73 22.91
CA LYS A 599 -6.54 21.83 22.04
C LYS A 599 -5.74 21.73 20.74
N ILE A 600 -6.41 21.78 19.60
CA ILE A 600 -5.78 21.72 18.28
C ILE A 600 -6.12 23.01 17.53
N ILE A 601 -5.11 23.66 16.96
CA ILE A 601 -5.32 24.64 15.90
C ILE A 601 -5.10 23.94 14.58
N SER A 602 -6.10 24.03 13.71
CA SER A 602 -6.08 23.46 12.37
C SER A 602 -6.20 24.57 11.35
N LEU A 603 -5.19 24.66 10.48
CA LEU A 603 -5.15 25.52 9.32
C LEU A 603 -5.99 24.86 8.22
N ILE A 604 -7.04 25.55 7.78
CA ILE A 604 -7.95 25.00 6.78
C ILE A 604 -7.44 25.37 5.38
N ASN A 605 -7.05 26.62 5.19
CA ASN A 605 -6.66 27.16 3.90
C ASN A 605 -6.01 28.55 4.04
N ILE A 606 -5.05 28.85 3.16
CA ILE A 606 -4.43 30.16 2.99
C ILE A 606 -4.69 30.67 1.57
N PHE A 607 -4.96 31.97 1.44
CA PHE A 607 -5.09 32.66 0.16
C PHE A 607 -4.30 33.95 0.21
N PHE A 608 -3.77 34.38 -0.92
CA PHE A 608 -3.10 35.66 -1.04
C PHE A 608 -3.36 36.32 -2.38
N GLU A 609 -3.34 37.64 -2.39
CA GLU A 609 -3.28 38.42 -3.62
C GLU A 609 -1.84 38.40 -4.13
N SER A 610 -1.63 38.25 -5.43
CA SER A 610 -0.31 38.36 -6.05
C SER A 610 -0.37 39.24 -7.29
N THR A 611 0.73 39.92 -7.58
CA THR A 611 0.92 40.62 -8.85
C THR A 611 2.22 40.16 -9.49
N LEU A 612 2.11 39.65 -10.72
CA LEU A 612 3.23 39.14 -11.49
C LEU A 612 4.06 40.30 -12.08
N PRO A 613 5.40 40.20 -12.08
CA PRO A 613 6.24 41.15 -12.78
C PRO A 613 6.08 41.02 -14.31
N SER A 614 6.41 42.09 -15.04
CA SER A 614 6.26 42.15 -16.51
C SER A 614 7.21 41.22 -17.28
N VAL A 615 8.27 40.74 -16.63
CA VAL A 615 9.25 39.78 -17.12
C VAL A 615 9.67 38.93 -15.92
N ILE A 616 9.51 37.61 -16.00
CA ILE A 616 9.98 36.65 -14.99
C ILE A 616 11.30 36.06 -15.51
N PRO A 617 12.48 36.44 -14.99
CA PRO A 617 13.74 35.86 -15.42
C PRO A 617 13.95 34.47 -14.80
N GLU A 618 14.25 33.46 -15.63
CA GLU A 618 14.81 32.20 -15.15
C GLU A 618 16.35 32.26 -15.08
N PRO A 619 17.00 31.54 -14.13
CA PRO A 619 16.60 30.27 -13.53
C PRO A 619 16.20 30.35 -12.05
N LEU A 620 15.54 31.43 -11.62
CA LEU A 620 15.21 31.70 -10.21
C LEU A 620 13.79 31.30 -9.80
N ILE A 621 13.16 30.35 -10.49
CA ILE A 621 12.04 29.63 -9.86
C ILE A 621 12.65 28.57 -8.94
N ALA A 622 13.19 29.04 -7.80
CA ALA A 622 13.30 28.19 -6.62
C ALA A 622 11.87 28.00 -6.09
N GLU A 623 11.08 27.22 -6.83
CA GLU A 623 9.68 26.84 -6.59
C GLU A 623 9.52 26.04 -5.29
N GLU A 624 10.65 25.71 -4.69
CA GLU A 624 10.89 24.77 -3.61
C GLU A 624 10.80 25.37 -2.19
N ASN A 625 10.53 26.67 -2.05
CA ASN A 625 10.57 27.38 -0.75
C ASN A 625 9.35 28.28 -0.46
N PHE A 626 8.26 28.21 -1.22
CA PHE A 626 7.07 28.99 -0.91
C PHE A 626 6.22 28.26 0.13
N ASP A 627 6.09 28.83 1.32
CA ASP A 627 5.35 28.22 2.42
C ASP A 627 4.85 29.24 3.45
N PHE A 628 3.87 28.80 4.25
CA PHE A 628 3.28 29.50 5.38
C PHE A 628 3.13 28.53 6.55
N ASP A 629 4.05 28.59 7.52
CA ASP A 629 4.12 27.59 8.58
C ASP A 629 3.33 27.99 9.82
N LEU A 630 2.55 27.04 10.32
CA LEU A 630 1.93 27.09 11.62
C LEU A 630 2.98 26.86 12.71
N HIS A 631 3.21 27.90 13.51
CA HIS A 631 4.04 27.87 14.70
C HIS A 631 3.22 27.93 15.97
N VAL A 632 3.74 27.28 17.01
CA VAL A 632 3.26 27.37 18.38
C VAL A 632 4.41 27.76 19.27
N SER A 633 4.22 28.78 20.11
CA SER A 633 5.21 29.18 21.12
C SER A 633 4.59 29.35 22.50
N THR A 634 5.39 29.14 23.53
CA THR A 634 5.00 29.34 24.95
C THR A 634 5.58 30.65 25.48
N PRO A 635 5.01 31.24 26.55
CA PRO A 635 5.56 32.45 27.16
C PRO A 635 7.02 32.34 27.66
N ASP A 636 7.49 31.11 27.97
CA ASP A 636 8.88 30.84 28.35
C ASP A 636 9.81 30.55 27.16
N GLY A 637 9.29 30.63 25.92
CA GLY A 637 10.07 30.60 24.68
C GLY A 637 10.26 29.23 24.05
N LYS A 638 9.59 28.16 24.53
CA LYS A 638 9.58 26.87 23.82
C LYS A 638 8.72 26.96 22.57
N MET A 639 9.14 26.30 21.49
CA MET A 639 8.50 26.38 20.17
C MET A 639 8.17 24.99 19.60
N VAL A 640 7.14 24.95 18.76
CA VAL A 640 6.81 23.87 17.83
C VAL A 640 6.58 24.49 16.45
N GLY A 641 7.25 23.98 15.42
CA GLY A 641 7.22 24.58 14.08
C GLY A 641 8.56 24.45 13.34
N MET A 642 8.62 24.96 12.11
CA MET A 642 9.82 24.93 11.27
C MET A 642 10.81 26.02 11.68
N ASP A 643 12.05 25.64 12.01
CA ASP A 643 13.12 26.60 12.25
C ASP A 643 13.94 26.82 10.98
N TYR A 644 13.71 27.95 10.33
CA TYR A 644 14.38 28.34 9.10
C TYR A 644 15.88 28.68 9.25
N GLN A 645 16.41 28.79 10.47
CA GLN A 645 17.86 28.93 10.68
C GLN A 645 18.55 27.57 10.66
N THR A 646 17.95 26.56 11.30
CA THR A 646 18.53 25.21 11.40
C THR A 646 17.99 24.21 10.38
N GLN A 647 16.92 24.58 9.66
CA GLN A 647 16.18 23.76 8.70
C GLN A 647 15.59 22.48 9.33
N ASN A 648 15.26 22.52 10.63
CA ASN A 648 14.65 21.41 11.35
C ASN A 648 13.24 21.78 11.82
N TYR A 649 12.35 20.79 11.82
CA TYR A 649 11.08 20.92 12.51
C TYR A 649 11.29 20.70 14.03
N ILE A 650 11.09 21.75 14.82
CA ILE A 650 11.28 21.76 16.26
C ILE A 650 9.99 21.32 16.95
N ASN A 651 10.09 20.50 18.01
CA ASN A 651 8.99 20.20 18.92
C ASN A 651 9.48 20.17 20.38
N GLN A 652 9.48 21.33 21.05
CA GLN A 652 10.00 21.49 22.42
C GLN A 652 8.93 21.46 23.51
N ILE A 653 7.65 21.43 23.15
CA ILE A 653 6.54 21.48 24.09
C ILE A 653 6.08 20.03 24.38
N GLU A 654 6.15 19.64 25.65
CA GLU A 654 5.81 18.27 26.05
C GLU A 654 4.34 17.95 25.76
N GLY A 655 4.11 16.75 25.21
CA GLY A 655 2.77 16.30 24.86
C GLY A 655 2.18 16.93 23.60
N VAL A 656 2.93 17.73 22.85
CA VAL A 656 2.47 18.25 21.54
C VAL A 656 2.60 17.21 20.45
N THR A 657 1.55 17.07 19.63
CA THR A 657 1.58 16.36 18.36
C THR A 657 1.26 17.33 17.22
N THR A 658 1.71 17.02 16.01
CA THR A 658 1.66 17.94 14.88
C THR A 658 1.55 17.16 13.56
N SER A 659 0.97 17.80 12.54
CA SER A 659 1.02 17.34 11.17
C SER A 659 2.42 17.38 10.54
N GLY A 660 3.37 18.11 11.13
CA GLY A 660 4.66 18.47 10.53
C GLY A 660 4.55 19.74 9.68
N ASN A 661 5.61 20.06 8.92
CA ASN A 661 5.59 21.12 7.90
C ASN A 661 4.94 20.55 6.63
N ILE A 662 3.95 21.25 6.10
CA ILE A 662 3.29 20.96 4.83
C ILE A 662 3.50 22.20 3.92
N PRO A 663 4.40 22.12 2.93
CA PRO A 663 4.71 23.14 1.94
C PRO A 663 3.48 23.80 1.31
N GLY A 664 3.70 25.01 0.79
CA GLY A 664 2.65 25.78 0.13
C GLY A 664 1.55 26.28 1.06
N GLY A 665 1.72 26.25 2.39
CA GLY A 665 0.66 26.60 3.33
C GLY A 665 -0.48 25.59 3.31
N GLY A 666 -0.14 24.31 3.24
CA GLY A 666 -1.08 23.20 3.27
C GLY A 666 -1.84 23.09 4.60
N PRO A 667 -2.72 22.09 4.77
CA PRO A 667 -3.60 21.98 5.92
C PRO A 667 -2.88 21.41 7.15
N GLU A 668 -2.13 22.28 7.80
CA GLU A 668 -1.35 22.01 9.00
C GLU A 668 -2.19 22.04 10.27
N TRP A 669 -1.81 21.24 11.26
CA TRP A 669 -2.40 21.32 12.59
C TRP A 669 -1.37 21.04 13.68
N ILE A 670 -1.55 21.69 14.83
CA ILE A 670 -0.76 21.45 16.05
C ILE A 670 -1.70 21.23 17.24
N SER A 671 -1.54 20.09 17.91
CA SER A 671 -2.27 19.70 19.11
C SER A 671 -1.44 19.94 20.36
N VAL A 672 -1.99 20.70 21.32
CA VAL A 672 -1.36 21.03 22.59
C VAL A 672 -2.19 20.51 23.78
N PRO A 673 -1.57 20.22 24.94
CA PRO A 673 -2.33 19.93 26.16
C PRO A 673 -3.29 21.08 26.55
N ASP A 674 -4.45 20.75 27.12
CA ASP A 674 -5.50 21.72 27.46
C ASP A 674 -5.06 22.79 28.48
N ASP A 675 -4.18 22.41 29.39
CA ASP A 675 -3.61 23.24 30.45
C ASP A 675 -2.39 24.05 30.00
N THR A 676 -1.91 23.84 28.77
CA THR A 676 -0.78 24.57 28.21
C THR A 676 -1.29 25.78 27.43
N PHE A 677 -0.87 26.97 27.88
CA PHE A 677 -1.13 28.21 27.16
C PHE A 677 -0.02 28.46 26.14
N VAL A 678 -0.43 28.75 24.91
CA VAL A 678 0.48 28.95 23.78
C VAL A 678 -0.01 30.07 22.88
N TYR A 679 0.90 30.64 22.10
CA TYR A 679 0.63 31.55 21.00
C TYR A 679 0.70 30.77 19.70
N TYR A 680 -0.32 30.92 18.87
CA TYR A 680 -0.36 30.37 17.53
C TYR A 680 -0.01 31.45 16.54
N THR A 681 0.97 31.20 15.69
CA THR A 681 1.45 32.18 14.72
C THR A 681 1.65 31.54 13.35
N ILE A 682 1.58 32.36 12.30
CA ILE A 682 2.04 31.98 10.96
C ILE A 682 3.39 32.64 10.72
N ASP A 683 4.38 31.82 10.40
CA ASP A 683 5.68 32.29 9.93
C ASP A 683 5.65 32.41 8.39
N THR A 684 5.97 33.61 7.92
CA THR A 684 5.95 33.96 6.49
C THR A 684 7.36 34.08 5.89
N THR A 685 8.40 33.69 6.64
CA THR A 685 9.79 33.75 6.19
C THR A 685 10.02 33.10 4.82
N PRO A 686 9.44 31.91 4.51
CA PRO A 686 9.62 31.26 3.22
C PRO A 686 8.96 32.05 2.09
N ALA A 687 7.69 32.43 2.27
CA ALA A 687 6.95 33.28 1.32
C ALA A 687 7.65 34.63 1.08
N GLN A 688 8.23 35.25 2.11
CA GLN A 688 8.97 36.50 1.99
C GLN A 688 10.25 36.33 1.16
N LYS A 689 11.03 35.28 1.44
CA LYS A 689 12.25 34.96 0.69
C LYS A 689 11.91 34.71 -0.77
N TRP A 690 10.89 33.89 -1.04
CA TRP A 690 10.42 33.60 -2.38
C TRP A 690 9.98 34.86 -3.13
N SER A 691 9.20 35.75 -2.50
CA SER A 691 8.78 37.02 -3.10
C SER A 691 9.97 37.91 -3.46
N ALA A 692 11.00 37.96 -2.61
CA ALA A 692 12.22 38.73 -2.86
C ALA A 692 13.08 38.16 -4.00
N GLU A 693 13.15 36.83 -4.12
CA GLU A 693 13.93 36.13 -5.15
C GLU A 693 13.26 36.18 -6.53
N THR A 694 11.94 36.05 -6.58
CA THR A 694 11.17 36.04 -7.84
C THR A 694 10.77 37.42 -8.33
N GLY A 695 10.71 38.40 -7.43
CA GLY A 695 10.13 39.72 -7.71
C GLY A 695 8.60 39.72 -7.81
N VAL A 696 7.93 38.60 -7.50
CA VAL A 696 6.46 38.54 -7.40
C VAL A 696 6.04 39.25 -6.13
N SER A 697 5.19 40.27 -6.26
CA SER A 697 4.67 40.98 -5.08
C SER A 697 3.48 40.23 -4.51
N ILE A 698 3.62 39.77 -3.26
CA ILE A 698 2.51 39.24 -2.46
C ILE A 698 1.79 40.41 -1.79
N GLY A 699 0.49 40.50 -2.01
CA GLY A 699 -0.41 41.49 -1.43
C GLY A 699 -1.00 41.01 -0.11
N LYS A 700 -2.30 41.19 0.07
CA LYS A 700 -2.99 40.73 1.29
C LYS A 700 -3.03 39.21 1.35
N ILE A 701 -2.85 38.68 2.56
CA ILE A 701 -2.88 37.25 2.82
C ILE A 701 -3.99 36.98 3.83
N PHE A 702 -4.86 36.04 3.52
CA PHE A 702 -5.98 35.62 4.34
C PHE A 702 -5.85 34.14 4.65
N THR A 703 -5.90 33.80 5.92
CA THR A 703 -5.93 32.41 6.37
C THR A 703 -7.26 32.11 7.06
N THR A 704 -7.77 30.91 6.86
CA THR A 704 -8.90 30.37 7.62
C THR A 704 -8.42 29.21 8.48
N TRP A 705 -8.78 29.25 9.77
CA TRP A 705 -8.35 28.26 10.75
C TRP A 705 -9.49 27.97 11.75
N GLN A 706 -9.33 26.91 12.54
CA GLN A 706 -10.31 26.52 13.56
C GLN A 706 -9.63 26.00 14.84
N VAL A 707 -10.36 26.08 15.94
CA VAL A 707 -9.98 25.48 17.22
C VAL A 707 -10.79 24.22 17.45
N ILE A 708 -10.12 23.11 17.73
CA ILE A 708 -10.72 21.84 18.14
C ILE A 708 -10.29 21.56 19.56
N THR A 709 -11.19 21.11 20.43
CA THR A 709 -10.87 20.75 21.80
C THR A 709 -11.41 19.39 22.18
N TYR A 710 -10.70 18.72 23.08
CA TYR A 710 -11.07 17.45 23.66
C TYR A 710 -11.05 17.59 25.17
N ASP A 711 -12.18 17.30 25.82
CA ASP A 711 -12.27 17.34 27.27
C ASP A 711 -11.62 16.11 27.95
N GLY A 712 -11.74 16.00 29.27
CA GLY A 712 -11.21 14.86 30.03
C GLY A 712 -11.89 13.52 29.77
N LEU A 713 -13.01 13.51 29.05
CA LEU A 713 -13.73 12.32 28.60
C LEU A 713 -13.46 12.03 27.11
N GLY A 714 -12.69 12.89 26.44
CA GLY A 714 -12.42 12.81 25.01
C GLY A 714 -13.57 13.30 24.13
N GLN A 715 -14.49 14.10 24.68
CA GLN A 715 -15.55 14.70 23.87
C GLN A 715 -14.98 15.86 23.04
N ARG A 716 -15.17 15.75 21.72
CA ARG A 716 -14.72 16.73 20.73
C ARG A 716 -15.67 17.92 20.63
N GLN A 717 -15.12 19.12 20.59
CA GLN A 717 -15.83 20.37 20.30
C GLN A 717 -15.01 21.23 19.35
N GLU A 718 -15.67 21.97 18.46
CA GLU A 718 -15.02 22.75 17.42
C GLU A 718 -15.58 24.17 17.36
N SER A 719 -14.71 25.14 17.07
CA SER A 719 -15.12 26.50 16.72
C SER A 719 -15.71 26.54 15.31
N SER A 720 -16.48 27.58 15.00
CA SER A 720 -16.65 27.95 13.59
C SER A 720 -15.29 28.36 12.99
N PRO A 721 -15.08 28.19 11.66
CA PRO A 721 -13.88 28.69 11.00
C PRO A 721 -13.70 30.21 11.21
N ILE A 722 -12.47 30.62 11.49
CA ILE A 722 -12.06 32.00 11.76
C ILE A 722 -11.13 32.44 10.65
N ALA A 723 -11.41 33.60 10.04
CA ALA A 723 -10.56 34.21 9.03
C ALA A 723 -9.67 35.29 9.67
N THR A 724 -8.37 35.26 9.36
CA THR A 724 -7.37 36.22 9.84
C THR A 724 -6.57 36.75 8.66
N GLU A 725 -6.39 38.07 8.61
CA GLU A 725 -5.44 38.72 7.68
C GLU A 725 -4.03 38.61 8.30
N ILE A 726 -3.06 38.11 7.53
CA ILE A 726 -1.67 37.97 7.95
C ILE A 726 -0.75 38.85 7.11
N GLU A 727 0.35 39.30 7.71
CA GLU A 727 1.30 40.22 7.09
C GLU A 727 2.55 39.47 6.61
N LEU A 728 2.99 39.76 5.39
CA LEU A 728 4.22 39.20 4.84
C LEU A 728 5.46 39.77 5.54
N GLY A 729 6.37 38.90 5.97
CA GLY A 729 7.62 39.28 6.63
C GLY A 729 7.45 39.66 8.11
N ALA A 730 6.28 39.42 8.69
CA ALA A 730 6.01 39.55 10.11
C ALA A 730 5.38 38.26 10.65
N GLU A 731 5.73 37.91 11.89
CA GLU A 731 5.06 36.82 12.60
C GLU A 731 3.63 37.28 12.93
N SER A 732 2.63 36.63 12.34
CA SER A 732 1.21 37.01 12.48
C SER A 732 0.49 36.05 13.42
N ALA A 733 -0.23 36.57 14.42
CA ALA A 733 -0.99 35.73 15.35
C ALA A 733 -2.26 35.15 14.71
N LEU A 734 -2.48 33.85 14.86
CA LEU A 734 -3.78 33.22 14.60
C LEU A 734 -4.71 33.47 15.79
N ALA A 735 -5.35 34.63 15.78
CA ALA A 735 -6.18 35.10 16.87
C ALA A 735 -7.31 36.01 16.37
N LEU A 736 -8.38 36.12 17.16
CA LEU A 736 -9.39 37.16 16.98
C LEU A 736 -8.74 38.53 17.21
N LYS A 737 -8.99 39.47 16.29
CA LYS A 737 -8.52 40.85 16.44
C LYS A 737 -9.33 41.55 17.54
N ALA A 738 -8.68 41.88 18.65
CA ALA A 738 -9.24 42.65 19.75
C ALA A 738 -8.93 44.14 19.59
N GLU A 739 -9.87 45.00 19.95
CA GLU A 739 -9.56 46.43 20.14
C GLU A 739 -9.03 46.62 21.56
N VAL A 740 -7.87 47.27 21.68
CA VAL A 740 -7.16 47.42 22.96
C VAL A 740 -6.88 48.88 23.21
N ASN A 741 -7.14 49.34 24.43
CA ASN A 741 -6.76 50.66 24.90
C ASN A 741 -5.93 50.54 26.18
N ILE A 742 -4.79 51.25 26.28
CA ILE A 742 -3.91 51.22 27.44
C ILE A 742 -3.86 52.59 28.13
N ASP A 743 -4.16 52.59 29.43
CA ASP A 743 -4.11 53.77 30.31
C ASP A 743 -3.06 53.60 31.44
N PRO A 744 -2.12 54.56 31.60
CA PRO A 744 -1.93 55.75 30.78
C PRO A 744 -1.36 55.46 29.40
N SER A 745 -1.91 56.12 28.38
CA SER A 745 -1.39 56.11 27.00
C SER A 745 0.00 56.74 26.89
N THR A 746 0.44 57.45 27.94
CA THR A 746 1.84 57.88 28.15
C THR A 746 2.45 57.18 29.37
N ILE A 747 3.39 56.26 29.13
CA ILE A 747 4.13 55.56 30.18
C ILE A 747 5.37 56.38 30.56
N ASN A 748 5.27 57.11 31.67
CA ASN A 748 6.42 57.72 32.32
C ASN A 748 7.18 56.67 33.15
N LEU A 749 8.47 56.46 32.84
CA LEU A 749 9.33 55.46 33.48
C LEU A 749 9.67 55.80 34.95
N ASN A 750 9.49 57.06 35.38
CA ASN A 750 9.72 57.50 36.75
C ASN A 750 8.44 57.56 37.60
N SER A 751 7.30 57.18 37.04
CA SER A 751 6.03 57.19 37.78
C SER A 751 6.02 56.11 38.85
N SER A 752 5.64 56.48 40.07
CA SER A 752 5.41 55.56 41.19
C SER A 752 4.02 54.92 41.19
N GLY A 753 3.26 55.09 40.10
CA GLY A 753 1.97 54.40 39.93
C GLY A 753 2.14 52.89 39.94
N LYS A 754 1.17 52.16 40.51
CA LYS A 754 1.28 50.70 40.64
C LYS A 754 0.85 49.93 39.39
N TRP A 755 -0.12 50.47 38.65
CA TRP A 755 -0.80 49.74 37.59
C TRP A 755 -0.67 50.44 36.24
N ILE A 756 -0.64 49.62 35.20
CA ILE A 756 -1.06 49.96 33.84
C ILE A 756 -2.41 49.26 33.64
N THR A 757 -3.43 50.00 33.23
CA THR A 757 -4.76 49.44 32.94
C THR A 757 -4.89 49.21 31.45
N ALA A 758 -5.46 48.09 31.04
CA ALA A 758 -5.86 47.85 29.66
C ALA A 758 -7.36 47.56 29.59
N TYR A 759 -7.98 48.02 28.52
CA TYR A 759 -9.37 47.76 28.14
C TYR A 759 -9.34 46.87 26.91
N ILE A 760 -10.03 45.73 26.98
CA ILE A 760 -10.05 44.71 25.93
C ILE A 760 -11.46 44.58 25.38
N GLU A 761 -11.66 44.96 24.13
CA GLU A 761 -12.89 44.73 23.39
C GLU A 761 -12.71 43.55 22.43
N LEU A 762 -13.77 42.75 22.26
CA LEU A 762 -13.78 41.64 21.31
C LEU A 762 -14.90 41.82 20.28
N PRO A 763 -14.71 41.38 19.03
CA PRO A 763 -15.75 41.44 18.02
C PRO A 763 -16.96 40.59 18.44
N GLN A 764 -18.15 40.96 17.99
CA GLN A 764 -19.32 40.09 18.16
C GLN A 764 -19.11 38.77 17.39
N PRO A 765 -19.59 37.62 17.92
CA PRO A 765 -20.45 37.43 19.10
C PRO A 765 -19.71 37.12 20.41
N TYR A 766 -18.41 37.44 20.53
CA TYR A 766 -17.60 37.06 21.69
C TYR A 766 -17.85 37.96 22.91
N ASP A 767 -18.18 37.36 24.07
CA ASP A 767 -18.41 38.11 25.32
C ASP A 767 -17.11 38.25 26.12
N VAL A 768 -16.63 39.49 26.32
CA VAL A 768 -15.42 39.80 27.09
C VAL A 768 -15.44 39.26 28.53
N ARG A 769 -16.62 39.00 29.11
CA ARG A 769 -16.77 38.35 30.43
C ARG A 769 -16.32 36.88 30.45
N LYS A 770 -16.14 36.29 29.27
CA LYS A 770 -15.66 34.90 29.09
C LYS A 770 -14.16 34.83 28.82
N ILE A 771 -13.45 35.95 28.83
CA ILE A 771 -11.99 35.98 28.80
C ILE A 771 -11.44 35.31 30.06
N LYS A 772 -10.48 34.42 29.88
CA LYS A 772 -9.80 33.75 30.99
C LYS A 772 -8.63 34.62 31.46
N LEU A 773 -8.74 35.20 32.67
CA LEU A 773 -7.76 36.20 33.12
C LEU A 773 -6.32 35.65 33.24
N ASP A 774 -6.16 34.35 33.53
CA ASP A 774 -4.85 33.69 33.64
C ASP A 774 -4.18 33.39 32.29
N THR A 775 -4.84 33.72 31.17
CA THR A 775 -4.27 33.68 29.82
C THR A 775 -4.01 35.06 29.25
N VAL A 776 -4.28 36.15 29.99
CA VAL A 776 -4.09 37.52 29.50
C VAL A 776 -2.64 37.96 29.70
N PHE A 777 -1.90 38.18 28.60
CA PHE A 777 -0.51 38.62 28.61
C PHE A 777 -0.32 39.93 27.84
N LEU A 778 0.58 40.77 28.34
CA LEU A 778 1.11 41.94 27.65
C LEU A 778 2.50 41.61 27.09
N ASN A 779 2.68 41.88 25.79
CA ASN A 779 3.85 41.54 24.96
C ASN A 779 4.34 40.10 25.18
N ARG A 780 3.43 39.16 25.40
CA ARG A 780 3.74 37.74 25.66
C ARG A 780 4.56 37.43 26.94
N PHE A 781 4.98 38.45 27.71
CA PHE A 781 5.87 38.29 28.88
C PHE A 781 5.23 38.63 30.22
N ILE A 782 4.25 39.53 30.24
CA ILE A 782 3.68 40.05 31.49
C ILE A 782 2.22 39.64 31.59
N ILE A 783 1.96 38.63 32.43
CA ILE A 783 0.61 38.22 32.77
C ILE A 783 -0.16 39.35 33.49
N ALA A 784 -1.45 39.46 33.22
CA ALA A 784 -2.36 40.30 33.99
C ALA A 784 -2.33 39.91 35.48
N GLU A 785 -2.65 40.86 36.36
CA GLU A 785 -2.65 40.61 37.81
C GLU A 785 -3.65 39.50 38.18
N GLN A 786 -3.17 38.49 38.89
CA GLN A 786 -3.93 37.29 39.28
C GLN A 786 -4.27 37.25 40.79
N ASP A 787 -3.66 38.14 41.59
CA ASP A 787 -3.83 38.12 43.03
C ASP A 787 -5.26 38.51 43.43
N GLN A 788 -5.98 37.50 43.89
CA GLN A 788 -7.36 37.61 44.33
C GLN A 788 -7.55 38.63 45.47
N LYS A 789 -6.51 39.15 46.14
CA LYS A 789 -6.69 40.23 47.12
C LYS A 789 -7.24 41.51 46.50
N TYR A 790 -7.05 41.74 45.20
CA TYR A 790 -7.53 42.93 44.52
C TYR A 790 -8.98 42.74 44.02
N GLY A 791 -9.85 43.70 44.34
CA GLY A 791 -11.27 43.63 43.96
C GLY A 791 -11.51 43.52 42.44
N PHE A 792 -10.68 44.20 41.65
CA PHE A 792 -10.73 44.15 40.17
C PHE A 792 -10.28 42.81 39.58
N VAL A 793 -9.62 41.94 40.36
CA VAL A 793 -9.29 40.56 39.94
C VAL A 793 -10.43 39.62 40.31
N LYS A 794 -11.00 39.75 41.52
CA LYS A 794 -12.15 38.93 41.96
C LYS A 794 -13.38 39.14 41.10
N LYS A 795 -13.59 40.39 40.67
CA LYS A 795 -14.70 40.81 39.83
C LYS A 795 -14.19 41.84 38.83
N PRO A 796 -13.64 41.38 37.70
CA PRO A 796 -13.23 42.26 36.62
C PRO A 796 -14.35 43.20 36.21
N GLU A 797 -13.99 44.44 36.00
CA GLU A 797 -14.91 45.48 35.56
C GLU A 797 -15.14 45.34 34.06
N VAL A 798 -16.38 45.49 33.62
CA VAL A 798 -16.78 45.48 32.21
C VAL A 798 -17.57 46.76 31.97
N ILE A 799 -17.02 47.64 31.14
CA ILE A 799 -17.54 48.97 30.85
C ILE A 799 -17.58 49.17 29.34
N ASP A 800 -18.17 50.26 28.87
CA ASP A 800 -18.10 50.74 27.49
C ASP A 800 -17.28 52.05 27.54
N HIS A 801 -15.96 51.91 27.44
CA HIS A 801 -14.96 52.93 27.72
C HIS A 801 -14.92 53.98 26.61
N ASP A 802 -15.01 53.54 25.35
CA ASP A 802 -14.95 54.41 24.19
C ASP A 802 -16.34 54.90 23.70
N LYS A 803 -17.43 54.31 24.22
CA LYS A 803 -18.84 54.66 23.98
C LYS A 803 -19.34 54.28 22.58
N ASP A 804 -18.79 53.24 22.00
CA ASP A 804 -19.26 52.68 20.73
C ASP A 804 -20.44 51.71 20.90
N GLY A 805 -20.73 51.29 22.14
CA GLY A 805 -21.81 50.37 22.51
C GLY A 805 -21.39 48.91 22.68
N ILE A 806 -20.10 48.59 22.51
CA ILE A 806 -19.48 47.28 22.73
C ILE A 806 -18.66 47.35 24.03
N PRO A 807 -18.92 46.48 25.01
CA PRO A 807 -18.24 46.60 26.30
C PRO A 807 -16.84 45.96 26.29
N GLU A 808 -15.88 46.62 26.95
CA GLU A 808 -14.51 46.15 27.16
C GLU A 808 -14.29 45.59 28.57
N LEU A 809 -13.43 44.58 28.67
CA LEU A 809 -12.93 44.05 29.93
C LEU A 809 -11.75 44.88 30.45
N VAL A 810 -11.82 45.31 31.71
CA VAL A 810 -10.73 46.04 32.38
C VAL A 810 -9.77 45.05 33.05
N VAL A 811 -8.51 45.06 32.61
CA VAL A 811 -7.41 44.28 33.22
C VAL A 811 -6.27 45.20 33.64
N LYS A 812 -5.42 44.72 34.57
CA LYS A 812 -4.30 45.53 35.09
C LYS A 812 -3.00 44.74 35.13
N PHE A 813 -1.91 45.43 34.83
CA PHE A 813 -0.55 44.91 34.82
C PHE A 813 0.33 45.67 35.81
N ASP A 814 1.25 44.97 36.46
CA ASP A 814 2.24 45.58 37.35
C ASP A 814 3.12 46.56 36.56
N ARG A 815 3.05 47.83 36.92
CA ARG A 815 3.77 48.89 36.20
C ARG A 815 5.28 48.69 36.23
N GLY A 816 5.83 48.18 37.34
CA GLY A 816 7.26 47.94 37.49
C GLY A 816 7.76 46.91 36.49
N ARG A 817 7.02 45.81 36.30
CA ARG A 817 7.30 44.79 35.28
C ARG A 817 7.22 45.37 33.86
N VAL A 818 6.18 46.17 33.57
CA VAL A 818 6.02 46.81 32.24
C VAL A 818 7.17 47.77 31.96
N ILE A 819 7.56 48.61 32.92
CA ILE A 819 8.71 49.53 32.79
C ILE A 819 10.01 48.75 32.58
N LYS A 820 10.21 47.64 33.30
CA LYS A 820 11.42 46.82 33.16
C LYS A 820 11.53 46.24 31.75
N MET A 821 10.45 45.65 31.24
CA MET A 821 10.37 45.12 29.87
C MET A 821 10.67 46.20 28.81
N ILE A 822 10.09 47.40 28.97
CA ILE A 822 10.32 48.54 28.07
C ILE A 822 11.77 49.07 28.16
N GLY A 823 12.37 49.02 29.36
CA GLY A 823 13.73 49.49 29.61
C GLY A 823 14.81 48.63 28.93
N GLU A 824 14.54 47.34 28.76
CA GLU A 824 15.43 46.36 28.13
C GLU A 824 15.41 46.43 26.58
N SER A 825 14.41 47.09 25.97
CA SER A 825 14.10 46.96 24.53
C SER A 825 14.43 48.16 23.63
N SER A 826 15.23 49.17 24.03
CA SER A 826 15.34 50.40 23.22
C SER A 826 16.67 51.18 23.25
N ASP A 827 16.93 51.85 22.13
CA ASP A 827 17.97 52.86 21.88
C ASP A 827 17.85 54.05 22.85
N GLN A 828 18.83 54.21 23.77
CA GLN A 828 18.76 55.12 24.92
C GLN A 828 18.86 56.63 24.59
N LYS A 829 18.74 57.04 23.33
CA LYS A 829 19.14 58.39 22.85
C LYS A 829 18.00 59.42 22.74
N ARG A 830 16.72 59.05 22.92
CA ARG A 830 15.57 59.98 22.77
C ARG A 830 14.71 60.05 24.06
N ASN A 831 14.30 61.26 24.44
CA ASN A 831 13.47 61.52 25.63
C ASN A 831 12.02 61.04 25.51
N THR A 832 11.53 60.91 24.28
CA THR A 832 10.20 60.39 23.99
C THR A 832 10.29 59.40 22.84
N THR A 833 9.75 58.20 23.02
CA THR A 833 9.62 57.18 21.97
C THR A 833 8.17 56.67 21.94
N ARG A 834 7.76 56.10 20.81
CA ARG A 834 6.50 55.34 20.72
C ARG A 834 6.84 53.86 20.75
N GLN A 835 6.03 53.08 21.44
CA GLN A 835 6.17 51.64 21.50
C GLN A 835 4.80 51.01 21.31
N GLN A 836 4.72 50.02 20.43
CA GLN A 836 3.56 49.17 20.27
C GLN A 836 3.58 48.11 21.35
N LEU A 837 2.45 47.94 22.03
CA LEU A 837 2.23 46.89 22.99
C LEU A 837 1.16 45.95 22.44
N GLU A 838 1.43 44.65 22.46
CA GLU A 838 0.50 43.58 22.10
C GLU A 838 -0.15 43.05 23.38
N LEU A 839 -1.46 42.86 23.38
CA LEU A 839 -2.19 42.19 24.43
C LEU A 839 -2.88 40.97 23.81
N SER A 840 -2.67 39.81 24.42
CA SER A 840 -3.22 38.54 23.96
C SER A 840 -3.88 37.76 25.09
N GLY A 841 -4.78 36.84 24.74
CA GLY A 841 -5.36 35.88 25.68
C GLY A 841 -6.35 34.94 25.02
N GLU A 842 -7.13 34.21 25.83
CA GLU A 842 -8.17 33.29 25.36
C GLU A 842 -9.56 33.71 25.87
N VAL A 843 -10.57 33.65 25.00
CA VAL A 843 -11.99 33.83 25.33
C VAL A 843 -12.75 32.54 25.09
N PHE A 844 -13.59 32.13 26.05
CA PHE A 844 -14.45 30.96 25.85
C PHE A 844 -15.71 31.31 25.06
N TYR A 845 -15.87 30.66 23.91
CA TYR A 845 -17.08 30.73 23.10
C TYR A 845 -17.58 29.33 22.79
N ASN A 846 -18.84 29.03 23.15
CA ASN A 846 -19.40 27.68 23.06
C ASN A 846 -18.49 26.59 23.66
N GLN A 847 -17.87 26.89 24.82
CA GLN A 847 -16.93 26.02 25.54
C GLN A 847 -15.56 25.79 24.86
N VAL A 848 -15.31 26.42 23.72
CA VAL A 848 -14.01 26.39 23.02
C VAL A 848 -13.20 27.65 23.40
N PRO A 849 -11.92 27.52 23.79
CA PRO A 849 -11.02 28.65 24.05
C PRO A 849 -10.50 29.21 22.73
N ILE A 850 -10.96 30.40 22.34
CA ILE A 850 -10.53 31.08 21.13
C ILE A 850 -9.44 32.10 21.49
N PRO A 851 -8.25 32.05 20.86
CA PRO A 851 -7.22 33.06 21.09
C PRO A 851 -7.65 34.41 20.53
N PHE A 852 -7.29 35.49 21.20
CA PHE A 852 -7.43 36.86 20.73
C PHE A 852 -6.10 37.62 20.90
N SER A 853 -5.86 38.60 20.05
CA SER A 853 -4.74 39.52 20.14
C SER A 853 -5.15 40.92 19.68
N GLY A 854 -4.61 41.95 20.30
CA GLY A 854 -4.83 43.33 19.94
C GLY A 854 -3.63 44.19 20.31
N GLU A 855 -3.42 45.27 19.57
CA GLU A 855 -2.23 46.11 19.72
C GLU A 855 -2.61 47.56 20.04
N TYR A 856 -1.80 48.21 20.86
CA TYR A 856 -1.96 49.63 21.18
C TYR A 856 -0.62 50.35 21.25
N GLN A 857 -0.53 51.52 20.61
CA GLN A 857 0.66 52.36 20.68
C GLN A 857 0.65 53.27 21.91
N VAL A 858 1.64 53.11 22.77
CA VAL A 858 1.89 53.99 23.92
C VAL A 858 3.06 54.93 23.66
N VAL A 859 3.05 56.09 24.33
CA VAL A 859 4.16 57.04 24.36
C VAL A 859 5.02 56.76 25.59
N ILE A 860 6.30 56.44 25.37
CA ILE A 860 7.27 56.26 26.45
C ILE A 860 7.96 57.59 26.73
N LYS A 861 7.91 58.04 27.99
CA LYS A 861 8.58 59.26 28.43
C LYS A 861 9.73 58.92 29.37
N ARG A 862 10.94 59.28 28.96
CA ARG A 862 12.17 59.21 29.75
C ARG A 862 12.49 60.62 30.24
N SER A 863 12.72 60.79 31.53
CA SER A 863 13.31 62.05 32.00
C SER A 863 14.74 62.14 31.48
N ASN A 864 15.22 63.34 31.15
CA ASN A 864 16.66 63.59 31.00
C ASN A 864 17.40 62.99 32.22
N PRO A 865 18.61 62.43 32.03
CA PRO A 865 19.44 61.98 33.15
C PRO A 865 19.70 63.10 34.17
#